data_AF-A0A3L7TLA7-F1
#
_entry.id   AF-A0A3L7TLA7-F1
#
_cell.length_a   1.000
_cell.length_b   1.000
_cell.length_c   1.000
_cell.angle_alpha   90.00
_cell.angle_beta   90.00
_cell.angle_gamma   90.00
#
_symmetry.space_group_name_H-M   'P 1'
#
loop_
_entity.id
_entity.type
_entity.pdbx_description
1 polymer ?
#
loop_
_entity_poly.entity_id
_entity_poly.type
_entity_poly.pdbx_seq_one_letter_code
_entity_poly.pdbx_strand_id
1 'polypeptide(L)'
;MRTIRVASVPITVVASRATPRPQRYSCAMITPLVAWMLAPIVMPVVMNVPPSALPEVIVDRDNIVVRESCTLRFSKSISDDDGNGVVHIEGDGITVDLGAGTLASSADAATPEKFSGMGIVLRAKNVTLRNGAVRGFKVAISASACDGSTFEQLNVSGNYAQRLLSTFEAENSQDWLFPHQNDEGQWATQHGAGLSVSNASKVVLRQITSHATQNGILLSRVVDSQIYDNDCSFLSGWGLAMWRSSGNTICRNNFDFCVRGYSHTVYNRGQDSAGILLFEQCSENIIALNSATHCGDGVFAFAGREALGETPAPMDASDASDPKAWYRTRGNNFNQFIGNDLSCSAAHGLELTFSFSNRIEKNRFESNAICGIWGGYSAQTRIEDNDFVRNGDAASGGERGGINIEHGRENLILANHFESNAAGVVLWNDVDEALSKTPWAKANGTDCSGNKVVSNTFTKDKVGIELREARDTVLAANTFVEVAVPLLEQRTEGTQQHDDVSLIAAISAASPTAETIVASLPGSRQAVGMREKTRGRFNILMERYGPYAFDAPRLARTNSSQEKADYRTLGFTNIVGVDIVGRGPVRILWGSTESTVRVIAEDTNFVTPYELIVRDNQRHRWIYRDILAPVDWTLRLFATTGDPLTDPASVARDGASASAIEFTTRSLNFDFGAGTPGSVIDEPKVRDSGLGADHFGMIAKANPTFLAGKYAIVITSDDGIRLKVDGKVVLEHWDRHTPTADRFVVTLTEPRPVPIEIEWFELDGNATFKVHFESVEPDIPDMGQSKRSTRMN
;
A
#
# COMPACT_ATOMS: atom_id res chain seq x y z
N MET A 1 9.29 49.35 4.54
CA MET A 1 9.27 50.84 4.66
C MET A 1 7.98 51.30 3.98
N ARG A 2 7.08 52.16 4.47
CA ARG A 2 6.95 53.01 5.66
C ARG A 2 5.45 53.13 5.96
N THR A 3 5.15 53.23 7.25
CA THR A 3 3.89 53.40 7.97
C THR A 3 3.16 54.70 7.62
N ILE A 4 1.82 54.72 7.66
CA ILE A 4 1.02 55.90 8.04
C ILE A 4 -0.09 55.49 9.02
N ARG A 5 -0.09 56.17 10.18
CA ARG A 5 -1.09 56.18 11.26
C ARG A 5 -2.30 57.03 10.85
N VAL A 6 -3.48 56.78 11.41
CA VAL A 6 -4.27 57.81 12.13
C VAL A 6 -5.07 57.19 13.29
N ALA A 7 -5.02 57.91 14.41
CA ALA A 7 -5.55 57.72 15.77
C ALA A 7 -7.06 58.07 15.86
N SER A 8 -7.90 57.26 16.53
CA SER A 8 -8.53 57.44 17.88
C SER A 8 -9.47 58.65 18.04
N VAL A 9 -10.69 58.57 18.61
CA VAL A 9 -11.12 58.54 20.05
C VAL A 9 -12.69 58.75 20.06
N PRO A 10 -13.53 58.58 21.13
CA PRO A 10 -13.59 57.68 22.31
C PRO A 10 -14.90 56.82 22.32
N ILE A 11 -15.12 55.91 23.28
CA ILE A 11 -15.99 56.11 24.47
C ILE A 11 -15.73 55.00 25.51
N THR A 12 -15.90 55.44 26.75
CA THR A 12 -15.52 54.96 28.09
C THR A 12 -15.95 53.55 28.52
N VAL A 13 -15.09 53.01 29.39
CA VAL A 13 -15.06 51.74 30.13
C VAL A 13 -16.11 51.67 31.25
N VAL A 14 -16.78 50.52 31.38
CA VAL A 14 -17.18 49.92 32.67
C VAL A 14 -16.96 48.40 32.58
N ALA A 15 -16.30 47.82 33.59
CA ALA A 15 -15.93 46.42 33.68
C ALA A 15 -16.74 45.68 34.76
N SER A 16 -17.22 44.46 34.47
CA SER A 16 -17.31 43.32 35.39
C SER A 16 -17.71 42.03 34.63
N ARG A 17 -16.85 40.98 34.64
CA ARG A 17 -17.02 39.62 35.23
C ARG A 17 -18.33 38.88 34.89
N ALA A 18 -18.43 37.57 34.69
CA ALA A 18 -17.52 36.42 34.58
C ALA A 18 -18.41 35.23 34.13
N THR A 19 -17.78 34.16 33.64
CA THR A 19 -18.37 32.88 33.20
C THR A 19 -19.02 32.06 34.33
N PRO A 20 -20.02 31.19 34.06
CA PRO A 20 -20.56 30.30 35.08
C PRO A 20 -19.82 28.96 35.15
N ARG A 21 -19.46 28.55 36.38
CA ARG A 21 -19.10 27.19 36.81
C ARG A 21 -20.32 26.49 37.41
N PRO A 22 -20.37 25.14 37.45
CA PRO A 22 -21.47 24.40 38.07
C PRO A 22 -21.32 24.35 39.61
N GLN A 23 -22.41 24.53 40.34
CA GLN A 23 -22.46 24.45 41.80
C GLN A 23 -23.22 23.21 42.29
N ARG A 24 -22.63 22.59 43.32
CA ARG A 24 -23.17 21.53 44.17
C ARG A 24 -24.29 22.09 45.05
N TYR A 25 -25.37 21.32 45.23
CA TYR A 25 -26.32 21.53 46.31
C TYR A 25 -26.23 20.36 47.31
N SER A 26 -26.03 20.71 48.58
CA SER A 26 -26.16 19.82 49.73
C SER A 26 -27.63 19.78 50.15
N CYS A 27 -28.15 18.59 50.45
CA CYS A 27 -29.47 18.44 51.05
C CYS A 27 -29.36 17.52 52.27
N ALA A 28 -29.85 18.03 53.41
CA ALA A 28 -29.80 17.38 54.70
C ALA A 28 -30.91 16.33 54.84
N MET A 29 -30.59 15.22 55.52
CA MET A 29 -31.51 14.15 55.90
C MET A 29 -32.35 14.51 57.13
N ILE A 30 -33.67 14.25 57.09
CA ILE A 30 -34.48 13.73 58.21
C ILE A 30 -35.58 12.81 57.66
N THR A 31 -35.73 11.65 58.33
CA THR A 31 -36.57 10.46 58.11
C THR A 31 -38.10 10.63 58.20
N PRO A 32 -38.87 9.64 57.68
CA PRO A 32 -39.87 9.00 58.52
C PRO A 32 -39.77 7.47 58.56
N LEU A 33 -40.08 6.90 59.73
CA LEU A 33 -40.27 5.48 59.98
C LEU A 33 -41.50 4.93 59.24
N VAL A 34 -41.35 3.77 58.58
CA VAL A 34 -42.43 2.78 58.45
C VAL A 34 -41.81 1.38 58.63
N ALA A 35 -42.28 0.66 59.64
CA ALA A 35 -41.90 -0.71 59.95
C ALA A 35 -42.59 -1.70 59.01
N TRP A 36 -41.83 -2.64 58.42
CA TRP A 36 -42.37 -3.86 57.80
C TRP A 36 -41.52 -5.07 58.22
N MET A 37 -42.23 -6.17 58.46
CA MET A 37 -41.86 -7.38 59.16
C MET A 37 -40.64 -8.12 58.58
N LEU A 38 -39.78 -8.61 59.48
CA LEU A 38 -38.73 -9.59 59.19
C LEU A 38 -39.33 -10.96 58.86
N ALA A 39 -39.20 -11.38 57.61
CA ALA A 39 -39.20 -12.80 57.23
C ALA A 39 -37.73 -13.21 56.96
N PRO A 40 -37.27 -14.39 57.42
CA PRO A 40 -35.89 -14.81 57.20
C PRO A 40 -35.71 -15.20 55.73
N ILE A 41 -35.12 -14.29 54.94
CA ILE A 41 -34.56 -14.62 53.63
C ILE A 41 -33.22 -15.32 53.90
N VAL A 42 -33.18 -16.63 53.67
CA VAL A 42 -31.93 -17.36 53.51
C VAL A 42 -31.29 -16.86 52.21
N MET A 43 -30.42 -15.85 52.30
CA MET A 43 -29.53 -15.50 51.19
C MET A 43 -28.56 -16.67 50.99
N PRO A 44 -28.48 -17.29 49.81
CA PRO A 44 -27.35 -18.14 49.50
C PRO A 44 -26.12 -17.23 49.52
N VAL A 45 -25.20 -17.51 50.43
CA VAL A 45 -23.84 -17.00 50.36
C VAL A 45 -23.25 -17.58 49.08
N VAL A 46 -23.37 -16.85 47.98
CA VAL A 46 -22.54 -17.10 46.80
C VAL A 46 -21.14 -16.72 47.26
N MET A 47 -20.38 -17.72 47.68
CA MET A 47 -18.95 -17.56 47.86
C MET A 47 -18.41 -17.05 46.52
N ASN A 48 -17.97 -15.79 46.50
CA ASN A 48 -17.25 -15.23 45.38
C ASN A 48 -15.86 -15.88 45.39
N VAL A 49 -15.80 -17.12 44.90
CA VAL A 49 -14.55 -17.83 44.68
C VAL A 49 -13.81 -17.02 43.60
N PRO A 50 -12.65 -16.42 43.89
CA PRO A 50 -11.86 -15.81 42.84
C PRO A 50 -11.63 -16.90 41.78
N PRO A 51 -11.81 -16.61 40.47
CA PRO A 51 -11.61 -17.62 39.43
C PRO A 51 -10.25 -18.27 39.68
N SER A 52 -10.23 -19.59 39.82
CA SER A 52 -8.96 -20.31 40.03
C SER A 52 -8.04 -19.92 38.88
N ALA A 53 -6.84 -19.46 39.19
CA ALA A 53 -5.84 -19.17 38.17
C ALA A 53 -5.71 -20.39 37.25
N LEU A 54 -5.72 -20.16 35.93
CA LEU A 54 -5.51 -21.24 34.97
C LEU A 54 -4.18 -21.94 35.26
N PRO A 55 -4.07 -23.27 35.08
CA PRO A 55 -2.80 -23.96 35.23
C PRO A 55 -1.78 -23.37 34.25
N GLU A 56 -0.53 -23.30 34.67
CA GLU A 56 0.54 -22.73 33.86
C GLU A 56 1.25 -23.81 33.04
N VAL A 57 1.52 -23.53 31.76
CA VAL A 57 2.34 -24.37 30.88
C VAL A 57 3.56 -23.56 30.43
N ILE A 58 4.74 -24.12 30.69
CA ILE A 58 6.02 -23.49 30.35
C ILE A 58 6.36 -23.82 28.90
N VAL A 59 6.60 -22.78 28.10
CA VAL A 59 7.09 -22.90 26.73
C VAL A 59 8.62 -22.68 26.77
N ASP A 60 9.37 -23.78 26.69
CA ASP A 60 10.84 -23.83 26.82
C ASP A 60 11.55 -24.61 25.71
N ARG A 61 10.80 -25.11 24.75
CA ARG A 61 11.26 -25.85 23.58
C ARG A 61 10.19 -25.83 22.51
N ASP A 62 10.57 -26.32 21.34
CA ASP A 62 9.66 -26.58 20.23
C ASP A 62 8.66 -27.71 20.55
N ASN A 63 7.56 -27.81 19.80
CA ASN A 63 6.57 -28.88 19.91
C ASN A 63 5.85 -28.97 21.29
N ILE A 64 5.47 -27.84 21.88
CA ILE A 64 4.65 -27.83 23.11
C ILE A 64 3.18 -28.07 22.76
N VAL A 65 2.59 -29.14 23.30
CA VAL A 65 1.18 -29.48 23.04
C VAL A 65 0.28 -29.06 24.20
N VAL A 66 -0.81 -28.35 23.88
CA VAL A 66 -1.81 -27.83 24.81
C VAL A 66 -3.18 -28.46 24.52
N ARG A 67 -3.75 -29.15 25.51
CA ARG A 67 -5.06 -29.83 25.42
C ARG A 67 -6.07 -29.40 26.47
N GLU A 68 -5.65 -28.58 27.43
CA GLU A 68 -6.47 -28.09 28.54
C GLU A 68 -6.30 -26.57 28.66
N SER A 69 -7.30 -25.89 29.25
CA SER A 69 -7.22 -24.45 29.47
C SER A 69 -6.01 -24.09 30.34
N CYS A 70 -5.17 -23.17 29.89
CA CYS A 70 -3.92 -22.84 30.56
C CYS A 70 -3.50 -21.39 30.34
N THR A 71 -2.54 -20.93 31.16
CA THR A 71 -1.72 -19.76 30.87
C THR A 71 -0.34 -20.19 30.41
N LEU A 72 0.11 -19.70 29.25
CA LEU A 72 1.45 -19.96 28.73
C LEU A 72 2.47 -19.02 29.36
N ARG A 73 3.64 -19.55 29.70
CA ARG A 73 4.80 -18.75 30.11
C ARG A 73 6.00 -19.05 29.23
N PHE A 74 6.48 -18.04 28.52
CA PHE A 74 7.63 -18.14 27.63
C PHE A 74 8.94 -17.93 28.41
N SER A 75 9.83 -18.91 28.36
CA SER A 75 11.08 -18.88 29.13
C SER A 75 12.28 -18.33 28.35
N LYS A 76 12.23 -18.39 27.02
CA LYS A 76 13.30 -17.98 26.09
C LYS A 76 12.76 -17.84 24.66
N SER A 77 13.60 -17.35 23.76
CA SER A 77 13.37 -17.47 22.31
C SER A 77 13.51 -18.91 21.82
N ILE A 78 12.62 -19.34 20.93
CA ILE A 78 12.50 -20.73 20.46
C ILE A 78 12.29 -20.75 18.93
N SER A 79 13.12 -21.51 18.22
CA SER A 79 12.91 -21.79 16.80
C SER A 79 11.88 -22.91 16.61
N ASP A 80 11.15 -22.85 15.50
CA ASP A 80 10.35 -23.95 14.96
C ASP A 80 11.23 -24.73 13.98
N ASP A 81 11.88 -25.79 14.46
CA ASP A 81 12.97 -26.44 13.73
C ASP A 81 12.44 -27.40 12.64
N ASP A 82 11.24 -27.95 12.84
CA ASP A 82 10.60 -28.88 11.90
C ASP A 82 9.48 -28.23 11.05
N GLY A 83 9.18 -26.95 11.30
CA GLY A 83 8.21 -26.16 10.54
C GLY A 83 6.76 -26.49 10.88
N ASN A 84 6.50 -27.18 12.00
CA ASN A 84 5.15 -27.59 12.41
C ASN A 84 4.54 -26.67 13.48
N GLY A 85 5.33 -25.76 14.04
CA GLY A 85 4.93 -24.76 15.03
C GLY A 85 5.45 -25.01 16.44
N VAL A 86 5.84 -23.93 17.15
CA VAL A 86 6.37 -24.05 18.52
C VAL A 86 5.35 -24.53 19.54
N VAL A 87 4.09 -24.05 19.44
CA VAL A 87 2.99 -24.44 20.34
C VAL A 87 1.82 -24.98 19.53
N HIS A 88 1.34 -26.18 19.86
CA HIS A 88 0.19 -26.83 19.23
C HIS A 88 -1.00 -26.84 20.18
N ILE A 89 -2.08 -26.18 19.78
CA ILE A 89 -3.34 -26.15 20.52
C ILE A 89 -4.30 -27.16 19.87
N GLU A 90 -4.59 -28.22 20.61
CA GLU A 90 -5.37 -29.39 20.12
C GLU A 90 -6.61 -29.70 20.97
N GLY A 91 -6.81 -29.01 22.09
CA GLY A 91 -8.00 -29.20 22.94
C GLY A 91 -9.17 -28.34 22.49
N ASP A 92 -10.36 -28.92 22.41
CA ASP A 92 -11.60 -28.18 22.11
C ASP A 92 -12.16 -27.49 23.36
N GLY A 93 -12.79 -26.32 23.19
CA GLY A 93 -13.53 -25.64 24.26
C GLY A 93 -12.65 -25.06 25.37
N ILE A 94 -11.36 -24.85 25.10
CA ILE A 94 -10.38 -24.38 26.08
C ILE A 94 -10.05 -22.90 25.93
N THR A 95 -9.52 -22.31 27.00
CA THR A 95 -8.90 -20.98 26.98
C THR A 95 -7.39 -21.11 27.09
N VAL A 96 -6.67 -20.60 26.10
CA VAL A 96 -5.21 -20.48 26.10
C VAL A 96 -4.85 -19.00 26.22
N ASP A 97 -4.40 -18.60 27.41
CA ASP A 97 -3.98 -17.23 27.71
C ASP A 97 -2.46 -17.14 27.56
N LEU A 98 -1.93 -16.20 26.77
CA LEU A 98 -0.49 -16.00 26.61
C LEU A 98 0.14 -15.23 27.79
N GLY A 99 -0.67 -14.83 28.78
CA GLY A 99 -0.19 -14.24 30.04
C GLY A 99 0.46 -12.86 29.89
N ALA A 100 0.08 -12.11 28.85
CA ALA A 100 0.78 -10.91 28.37
C ALA A 100 2.26 -11.15 27.99
N GLY A 101 2.65 -12.41 27.84
CA GLY A 101 3.99 -12.82 27.44
C GLY A 101 4.19 -12.76 25.93
N THR A 102 5.44 -12.94 25.52
CA THR A 102 5.83 -12.96 24.10
C THR A 102 6.51 -14.27 23.74
N LEU A 103 5.92 -15.01 22.80
CA LEU A 103 6.62 -16.05 22.06
C LEU A 103 7.49 -15.39 20.98
N ALA A 104 8.80 -15.60 21.04
CA ALA A 104 9.74 -15.04 20.07
C ALA A 104 10.59 -16.14 19.45
N SER A 105 10.82 -16.05 18.13
CA SER A 105 11.84 -16.86 17.46
C SER A 105 13.26 -16.50 17.91
N SER A 106 14.21 -17.40 17.68
CA SER A 106 15.65 -17.11 17.83
C SER A 106 16.28 -16.44 16.60
N ALA A 107 15.50 -16.24 15.53
CA ALA A 107 15.94 -15.61 14.30
C ALA A 107 16.38 -14.14 14.47
N ASP A 108 17.30 -13.69 13.62
CA ASP A 108 17.80 -12.31 13.61
C ASP A 108 16.73 -11.33 13.14
N ALA A 109 16.29 -10.47 14.05
CA ALA A 109 15.27 -9.46 13.79
C ALA A 109 15.66 -8.40 12.75
N ALA A 110 16.95 -8.29 12.42
CA ALA A 110 17.42 -7.39 11.35
C ALA A 110 17.14 -7.91 9.94
N THR A 111 16.78 -9.19 9.78
CA THR A 111 16.52 -9.83 8.48
C THR A 111 15.16 -10.57 8.46
N PRO A 112 14.03 -9.85 8.56
CA PRO A 112 12.70 -10.46 8.59
C PRO A 112 12.36 -11.27 7.33
N GLU A 113 13.03 -11.02 6.20
CA GLU A 113 12.88 -11.79 4.96
C GLU A 113 13.39 -13.24 5.09
N LYS A 114 14.13 -13.55 6.16
CA LYS A 114 14.65 -14.90 6.47
C LYS A 114 13.83 -15.64 7.51
N PHE A 115 12.80 -15.02 8.08
CA PHE A 115 11.95 -15.71 9.05
C PHE A 115 11.23 -16.90 8.42
N SER A 116 11.21 -18.00 9.14
CA SER A 116 10.63 -19.29 8.78
C SER A 116 9.74 -19.81 9.92
N GLY A 117 9.03 -20.92 9.68
CA GLY A 117 8.25 -21.61 10.71
C GLY A 117 7.01 -20.86 11.21
N MET A 118 6.37 -21.46 12.22
CA MET A 118 5.14 -21.01 12.86
C MET A 118 5.33 -20.84 14.37
N GLY A 119 4.73 -19.80 14.95
CA GLY A 119 4.75 -19.62 16.40
C GLY A 119 3.73 -20.52 17.11
N ILE A 120 2.44 -20.30 16.84
CA ILE A 120 1.34 -21.08 17.42
C ILE A 120 0.53 -21.72 16.30
N VAL A 121 0.27 -23.01 16.40
CA VAL A 121 -0.62 -23.77 15.51
C VAL A 121 -1.85 -24.22 16.28
N LEU A 122 -3.03 -23.87 15.77
CA LEU A 122 -4.32 -24.20 16.39
C LEU A 122 -5.14 -25.09 15.46
N ARG A 123 -5.52 -26.29 15.94
CA ARG A 123 -6.33 -27.28 15.23
C ARG A 123 -7.43 -27.83 16.13
N ALA A 124 -8.21 -26.93 16.72
CA ALA A 124 -9.28 -27.25 17.66
C ALA A 124 -10.40 -26.20 17.58
N LYS A 125 -11.59 -26.56 18.06
CA LYS A 125 -12.82 -25.75 18.00
C LYS A 125 -13.13 -25.08 19.33
N ASN A 126 -13.88 -23.98 19.28
CA ASN A 126 -14.34 -23.23 20.45
C ASN A 126 -13.19 -22.83 21.38
N VAL A 127 -12.01 -22.54 20.82
CA VAL A 127 -10.83 -22.14 21.58
C VAL A 127 -10.85 -20.62 21.76
N THR A 128 -10.51 -20.14 22.96
CA THR A 128 -10.17 -18.72 23.16
C THR A 128 -8.65 -18.59 23.28
N LEU A 129 -7.99 -18.00 22.29
CA LEU A 129 -6.56 -17.66 22.31
C LEU A 129 -6.40 -16.15 22.55
N ARG A 130 -5.71 -15.76 23.62
CA ARG A 130 -5.71 -14.34 24.02
C ARG A 130 -4.46 -13.83 24.71
N ASN A 131 -4.36 -12.50 24.77
CA ASN A 131 -3.53 -11.74 25.72
C ASN A 131 -2.02 -12.04 25.65
N GLY A 132 -1.36 -11.61 24.58
CA GLY A 132 0.10 -11.66 24.46
C GLY A 132 0.60 -11.45 23.03
N ALA A 133 1.85 -11.84 22.76
CA ALA A 133 2.50 -11.56 21.49
C ALA A 133 3.22 -12.77 20.87
N VAL A 134 3.29 -12.80 19.54
CA VAL A 134 4.05 -13.80 18.77
C VAL A 134 4.83 -13.12 17.65
N ARG A 135 6.16 -13.30 17.59
CA ARG A 135 7.04 -12.59 16.65
C ARG A 135 8.24 -13.41 16.17
N GLY A 136 8.80 -13.03 15.02
CA GLY A 136 10.01 -13.64 14.45
C GLY A 136 9.78 -14.90 13.60
N PHE A 137 8.52 -15.17 13.20
CA PHE A 137 8.15 -16.35 12.44
C PHE A 137 7.69 -15.99 11.02
N LYS A 138 7.62 -16.99 10.12
CA LYS A 138 6.95 -16.83 8.82
C LYS A 138 5.46 -16.56 9.00
N VAL A 139 4.84 -17.32 9.90
CA VAL A 139 3.46 -17.11 10.34
C VAL A 139 3.42 -17.10 11.86
N ALA A 140 2.95 -16.01 12.47
CA ALA A 140 2.92 -15.94 13.93
C ALA A 140 1.91 -16.95 14.51
N ILE A 141 0.68 -16.94 13.99
CA ILE A 141 -0.38 -17.86 14.40
C ILE A 141 -1.04 -18.47 13.15
N SER A 142 -1.07 -19.80 13.09
CA SER A 142 -1.73 -20.57 12.03
C SER A 142 -2.87 -21.39 12.62
N ALA A 143 -4.10 -21.06 12.28
CA ALA A 143 -5.31 -21.71 12.77
C ALA A 143 -6.06 -22.38 11.62
N SER A 144 -6.55 -23.60 11.85
CA SER A 144 -7.34 -24.33 10.87
C SER A 144 -8.42 -25.16 11.54
N ALA A 145 -9.57 -25.35 10.86
CA ALA A 145 -10.68 -26.15 11.37
C ALA A 145 -11.16 -25.71 12.78
N CYS A 146 -11.11 -24.40 13.03
CA CYS A 146 -11.26 -23.82 14.37
C CYS A 146 -12.60 -23.13 14.61
N ASP A 147 -13.69 -23.78 14.20
CA ASP A 147 -15.05 -23.23 14.33
C ASP A 147 -15.34 -22.68 15.74
N GLY A 148 -16.00 -21.53 15.81
CA GLY A 148 -16.41 -20.91 17.08
C GLY A 148 -15.27 -20.34 17.92
N SER A 149 -14.03 -20.34 17.42
CA SER A 149 -12.87 -19.87 18.19
C SER A 149 -12.74 -18.35 18.22
N THR A 150 -12.22 -17.82 19.31
CA THR A 150 -11.97 -16.39 19.53
C THR A 150 -10.47 -16.13 19.65
N PHE A 151 -9.99 -15.13 18.92
CA PHE A 151 -8.63 -14.61 18.97
C PHE A 151 -8.73 -13.16 19.43
N GLU A 152 -8.16 -12.85 20.61
CA GLU A 152 -8.33 -11.51 21.18
C GLU A 152 -7.10 -10.96 21.90
N GLN A 153 -6.87 -9.65 21.78
CA GLN A 153 -5.78 -8.96 22.48
C GLN A 153 -4.40 -9.58 22.17
N LEU A 154 -4.17 -9.86 20.89
CA LEU A 154 -2.93 -10.45 20.40
C LEU A 154 -2.11 -9.43 19.63
N ASN A 155 -0.80 -9.42 19.84
CA ASN A 155 0.15 -8.68 19.04
C ASN A 155 0.98 -9.64 18.20
N VAL A 156 0.75 -9.65 16.89
CA VAL A 156 1.43 -10.49 15.91
C VAL A 156 2.36 -9.66 14.99
N SER A 157 2.93 -8.59 15.54
CA SER A 157 3.86 -7.69 14.84
C SER A 157 5.29 -8.25 14.78
N GLY A 158 6.09 -7.78 13.82
CA GLY A 158 7.51 -8.16 13.70
C GLY A 158 7.71 -9.60 13.24
N ASN A 159 6.87 -10.06 12.30
CA ASN A 159 7.01 -11.35 11.62
C ASN A 159 7.55 -11.15 10.21
N TYR A 160 7.48 -12.19 9.37
CA TYR A 160 8.09 -12.17 8.05
C TYR A 160 7.69 -10.95 7.22
N ALA A 161 8.69 -10.32 6.61
CA ALA A 161 8.50 -9.30 5.60
C ALA A 161 9.57 -9.44 4.51
N GLN A 162 9.13 -9.55 3.26
CA GLN A 162 10.05 -9.53 2.13
C GLN A 162 10.74 -8.17 2.05
N ARG A 163 12.04 -8.19 1.73
CA ARG A 163 12.78 -6.99 1.38
C ARG A 163 12.33 -6.48 0.01
N LEU A 164 11.91 -5.21 -0.05
CA LEU A 164 11.49 -4.57 -1.30
C LEU A 164 12.72 -4.17 -2.14
N LEU A 165 12.58 -4.33 -3.45
CA LEU A 165 13.62 -3.99 -4.44
C LEU A 165 13.35 -2.65 -5.12
N SER A 166 12.10 -2.20 -5.14
CA SER A 166 11.69 -0.89 -5.62
C SER A 166 12.39 0.19 -4.78
N THR A 167 12.86 1.23 -5.47
CA THR A 167 13.56 2.34 -4.84
C THR A 167 12.69 3.58 -4.87
N PHE A 168 13.21 4.70 -4.35
CA PHE A 168 12.53 5.98 -4.52
C PHE A 168 12.41 6.39 -6.01
N GLU A 169 13.37 5.94 -6.83
CA GLU A 169 13.55 6.35 -8.23
C GLU A 169 12.76 5.49 -9.23
N ALA A 170 12.56 4.21 -8.93
CA ALA A 170 11.93 3.30 -9.86
C ALA A 170 11.22 2.16 -9.14
N GLU A 171 10.14 1.72 -9.77
CA GLU A 171 9.49 0.45 -9.45
C GLU A 171 10.41 -0.72 -9.85
N ASN A 172 10.36 -1.82 -9.09
CA ASN A 172 10.87 -3.11 -9.51
C ASN A 172 9.71 -4.11 -9.69
N SER A 173 9.60 -4.73 -10.86
CA SER A 173 8.52 -5.66 -11.19
C SER A 173 8.50 -6.91 -10.31
N GLN A 174 9.64 -7.33 -9.73
CA GLN A 174 9.72 -8.49 -8.83
C GLN A 174 9.05 -8.26 -7.48
N ASP A 175 8.73 -7.01 -7.13
CA ASP A 175 7.99 -6.72 -5.91
C ASP A 175 6.48 -7.01 -6.05
N TRP A 176 5.96 -7.26 -7.26
CA TRP A 176 4.54 -7.60 -7.43
C TRP A 176 4.12 -8.82 -6.61
N LEU A 177 3.04 -8.66 -5.84
CA LEU A 177 2.38 -9.79 -5.20
C LEU A 177 1.52 -10.53 -6.22
N PHE A 178 1.25 -11.81 -5.97
CA PHE A 178 0.39 -12.61 -6.84
C PHE A 178 -0.79 -13.19 -6.04
N PRO A 179 -1.91 -12.44 -5.92
CA PRO A 179 -3.05 -12.86 -5.11
C PRO A 179 -3.92 -13.96 -5.77
N HIS A 180 -3.69 -14.27 -7.04
CA HIS A 180 -4.60 -15.08 -7.87
C HIS A 180 -4.59 -16.60 -7.57
N GLN A 181 -3.87 -17.06 -6.53
CA GLN A 181 -3.80 -18.47 -6.12
C GLN A 181 -3.63 -18.59 -4.60
N ASN A 182 -4.53 -19.31 -3.93
CA ASN A 182 -4.41 -19.61 -2.49
C ASN A 182 -5.04 -20.96 -2.06
N ASP A 183 -5.36 -21.85 -3.00
CA ASP A 183 -6.01 -23.12 -2.66
C ASP A 183 -5.18 -24.03 -1.74
N GLU A 184 -3.86 -23.97 -1.90
CA GLU A 184 -2.86 -24.74 -1.16
C GLU A 184 -2.23 -23.92 -0.02
N GLY A 185 -2.77 -22.73 0.29
CA GLY A 185 -2.24 -21.83 1.33
C GLY A 185 -1.00 -21.05 0.88
N GLN A 186 -0.86 -20.78 -0.42
CA GLN A 186 0.24 -20.04 -1.04
C GLN A 186 0.52 -18.70 -0.34
N TRP A 187 -0.51 -17.97 0.08
CA TRP A 187 -0.32 -16.66 0.72
C TRP A 187 0.48 -16.78 2.02
N ALA A 188 0.14 -17.73 2.88
CA ALA A 188 0.84 -17.93 4.15
C ALA A 188 2.27 -18.44 3.93
N THR A 189 2.46 -19.38 2.99
CA THR A 189 3.77 -20.00 2.74
C THR A 189 4.73 -19.08 1.99
N GLN A 190 4.25 -18.29 1.02
CA GLN A 190 5.07 -17.41 0.20
C GLN A 190 5.21 -16.03 0.82
N HIS A 191 4.14 -15.46 1.39
CA HIS A 191 4.10 -14.06 1.82
C HIS A 191 4.03 -13.87 3.34
N GLY A 192 3.85 -14.94 4.12
CA GLY A 192 3.80 -14.88 5.58
C GLY A 192 2.51 -14.22 6.11
N ALA A 193 2.34 -14.22 7.44
CA ALA A 193 1.20 -13.59 8.10
C ALA A 193 1.43 -13.35 9.60
N GLY A 194 0.76 -12.34 10.16
CA GLY A 194 0.55 -12.25 11.59
C GLY A 194 -0.39 -13.36 12.09
N LEU A 195 -1.57 -13.47 11.49
CA LEU A 195 -2.58 -14.49 11.80
C LEU A 195 -3.16 -15.07 10.51
N SER A 196 -3.08 -16.38 10.33
CA SER A 196 -3.73 -17.10 9.24
C SER A 196 -4.80 -18.03 9.79
N VAL A 197 -6.03 -17.93 9.27
CA VAL A 197 -7.19 -18.77 9.65
C VAL A 197 -7.75 -19.44 8.41
N SER A 198 -7.95 -20.75 8.47
CA SER A 198 -8.48 -21.52 7.34
C SER A 198 -9.58 -22.51 7.72
N ASN A 199 -10.52 -22.72 6.80
CA ASN A 199 -11.60 -23.71 6.89
C ASN A 199 -12.35 -23.62 8.24
N ALA A 200 -12.91 -22.46 8.55
CA ALA A 200 -13.54 -22.21 9.84
C ALA A 200 -14.81 -21.38 9.70
N SER A 201 -15.70 -21.50 10.67
CA SER A 201 -16.92 -20.71 10.76
C SER A 201 -17.10 -20.09 12.13
N LYS A 202 -17.83 -18.96 12.19
CA LYS A 202 -18.18 -18.31 13.45
C LYS A 202 -16.98 -17.97 14.33
N VAL A 203 -15.84 -17.63 13.71
CA VAL A 203 -14.66 -17.18 14.46
C VAL A 203 -14.78 -15.70 14.80
N VAL A 204 -14.14 -15.28 15.89
CA VAL A 204 -14.07 -13.88 16.31
C VAL A 204 -12.62 -13.45 16.37
N LEU A 205 -12.23 -12.49 15.53
CA LEU A 205 -10.91 -11.87 15.52
C LEU A 205 -11.03 -10.42 15.98
N ARG A 206 -10.55 -10.11 17.19
CA ARG A 206 -10.69 -8.75 17.74
C ARG A 206 -9.47 -8.25 18.47
N GLN A 207 -9.23 -6.94 18.42
CA GLN A 207 -8.12 -6.31 19.13
C GLN A 207 -6.77 -6.96 18.78
N ILE A 208 -6.61 -7.40 17.53
CA ILE A 208 -5.37 -7.91 16.97
C ILE A 208 -4.55 -6.72 16.47
N THR A 209 -3.27 -6.68 16.83
CA THR A 209 -2.30 -5.71 16.32
C THR A 209 -1.25 -6.41 15.48
N SER A 210 -1.02 -5.94 14.26
CA SER A 210 0.01 -6.47 13.36
C SER A 210 0.67 -5.33 12.59
N HIS A 211 1.88 -4.96 12.98
CA HIS A 211 2.73 -3.97 12.30
C HIS A 211 4.08 -4.62 11.91
N ALA A 212 4.85 -3.95 11.05
CA ALA A 212 6.21 -4.40 10.67
C ALA A 212 6.27 -5.88 10.25
N THR A 213 5.28 -6.29 9.46
CA THR A 213 5.09 -7.63 8.89
C THR A 213 4.58 -7.41 7.46
N GLN A 214 4.69 -8.40 6.57
CA GLN A 214 4.15 -8.27 5.22
C GLN A 214 2.62 -8.35 5.18
N ASN A 215 2.00 -9.33 5.85
CA ASN A 215 0.55 -9.47 5.91
C ASN A 215 0.03 -9.55 7.34
N GLY A 216 -1.13 -8.94 7.60
CA GLY A 216 -1.79 -8.94 8.90
C GLY A 216 -2.59 -10.21 9.13
N ILE A 217 -3.82 -10.23 8.62
CA ILE A 217 -4.77 -11.33 8.77
C ILE A 217 -5.05 -11.98 7.41
N LEU A 218 -4.89 -13.30 7.33
CA LEU A 218 -5.27 -14.10 6.16
C LEU A 218 -6.45 -15.02 6.51
N LEU A 219 -7.51 -14.97 5.72
CA LEU A 219 -8.68 -15.83 5.81
C LEU A 219 -8.80 -16.67 4.54
N SER A 220 -8.94 -17.99 4.69
CA SER A 220 -9.21 -18.90 3.56
C SER A 220 -10.36 -19.84 3.90
N ARG A 221 -11.47 -19.75 3.15
CA ARG A 221 -12.70 -20.50 3.42
C ARG A 221 -13.21 -20.27 4.85
N VAL A 222 -13.28 -18.99 5.24
CA VAL A 222 -13.81 -18.55 6.54
C VAL A 222 -15.17 -17.91 6.35
N VAL A 223 -16.18 -18.40 7.07
CA VAL A 223 -17.57 -18.00 6.88
C VAL A 223 -18.27 -17.58 8.16
N ASP A 224 -19.29 -16.75 8.06
CA ASP A 224 -20.15 -16.33 9.18
C ASP A 224 -19.38 -15.81 10.41
N SER A 225 -18.27 -15.11 10.19
CA SER A 225 -17.30 -14.74 11.23
C SER A 225 -17.23 -13.23 11.45
N GLN A 226 -16.62 -12.81 12.57
CA GLN A 226 -16.51 -11.41 12.98
C GLN A 226 -15.05 -10.98 13.09
N ILE A 227 -14.69 -9.89 12.41
CA ILE A 227 -13.35 -9.32 12.38
C ILE A 227 -13.47 -7.84 12.70
N TYR A 228 -13.15 -7.44 13.94
CA TYR A 228 -13.39 -6.07 14.38
C TYR A 228 -12.39 -5.51 15.40
N ASP A 229 -12.30 -4.18 15.47
CA ASP A 229 -11.42 -3.44 16.38
C ASP A 229 -9.91 -3.78 16.22
N ASN A 230 -9.49 -4.29 15.06
CA ASN A 230 -8.11 -4.66 14.78
C ASN A 230 -7.29 -3.48 14.23
N ASP A 231 -5.96 -3.56 14.34
CA ASP A 231 -5.01 -2.63 13.72
C ASP A 231 -3.91 -3.43 13.02
N CYS A 232 -4.12 -3.66 11.72
CA CYS A 232 -3.16 -4.29 10.83
C CYS A 232 -2.70 -3.25 9.79
N SER A 233 -2.10 -2.17 10.29
CA SER A 233 -1.59 -1.05 9.49
C SER A 233 -0.08 -1.16 9.23
N PHE A 234 0.43 -0.37 8.29
CA PHE A 234 1.85 -0.22 8.01
C PHE A 234 2.52 -1.53 7.55
N LEU A 235 1.93 -2.15 6.53
CA LEU A 235 2.31 -3.45 5.99
C LEU A 235 2.69 -3.33 4.52
N SER A 236 3.62 -4.16 4.05
CA SER A 236 4.04 -4.22 2.63
C SER A 236 3.21 -5.16 1.77
N GLY A 237 2.12 -5.69 2.30
CA GLY A 237 1.19 -6.59 1.63
C GLY A 237 -0.25 -6.27 2.01
N TRP A 238 -0.93 -7.22 2.65
CA TRP A 238 -2.36 -7.12 2.94
C TRP A 238 -2.67 -6.90 4.41
N GLY A 239 -3.53 -5.93 4.72
CA GLY A 239 -4.09 -5.75 6.07
C GLY A 239 -4.99 -6.92 6.46
N LEU A 240 -5.98 -7.18 5.62
CA LEU A 240 -6.84 -8.36 5.63
C LEU A 240 -6.90 -8.96 4.22
N ALA A 241 -6.63 -10.25 4.06
CA ALA A 241 -6.83 -10.94 2.80
C ALA A 241 -7.81 -12.11 2.95
N MET A 242 -8.73 -12.24 2.00
CA MET A 242 -9.84 -13.19 2.03
C MET A 242 -9.86 -14.02 0.74
N TRP A 243 -9.83 -15.34 0.90
CA TRP A 243 -10.00 -16.33 -0.17
C TRP A 243 -11.27 -17.13 0.07
N ARG A 244 -12.25 -17.12 -0.85
CA ARG A 244 -13.54 -17.83 -0.72
C ARG A 244 -14.18 -17.69 0.67
N SER A 245 -14.17 -16.48 1.20
CA SER A 245 -14.63 -16.18 2.56
C SER A 245 -15.85 -15.26 2.50
N SER A 246 -16.96 -15.71 3.07
CA SER A 246 -18.29 -15.14 2.81
C SER A 246 -19.13 -15.03 4.07
N GLY A 247 -20.11 -14.13 4.09
CA GLY A 247 -21.00 -13.94 5.25
C GLY A 247 -20.29 -13.32 6.47
N ASN A 248 -19.12 -12.72 6.29
CA ASN A 248 -18.34 -12.18 7.41
C ASN A 248 -18.70 -10.72 7.71
N THR A 249 -18.58 -10.33 8.97
CA THR A 249 -18.66 -8.93 9.41
C THR A 249 -17.26 -8.40 9.69
N ILE A 250 -16.79 -7.49 8.84
CA ILE A 250 -15.49 -6.81 8.94
C ILE A 250 -15.76 -5.34 9.28
N CYS A 251 -15.57 -4.95 10.53
CA CYS A 251 -15.87 -3.57 10.92
C CYS A 251 -14.92 -2.93 11.92
N ARG A 252 -14.78 -1.61 11.84
CA ARG A 252 -13.99 -0.80 12.80
C ARG A 252 -12.52 -1.21 12.87
N ASN A 253 -11.95 -1.69 11.76
CA ASN A 253 -10.54 -2.05 11.68
C ASN A 253 -9.71 -0.93 11.05
N ASN A 254 -8.46 -0.81 11.46
CA ASN A 254 -7.44 -0.02 10.77
C ASN A 254 -6.56 -0.95 9.93
N PHE A 255 -6.62 -0.75 8.61
CA PHE A 255 -5.79 -1.38 7.59
C PHE A 255 -5.05 -0.31 6.78
N ASP A 256 -4.63 0.76 7.46
CA ASP A 256 -4.02 1.93 6.82
C ASP A 256 -2.56 1.65 6.44
N PHE A 257 -2.08 2.26 5.37
CA PHE A 257 -0.70 2.07 4.89
C PHE A 257 -0.38 0.59 4.63
N CYS A 258 -1.28 -0.13 3.97
CA CYS A 258 -0.98 -1.47 3.41
C CYS A 258 -0.58 -1.29 1.96
N VAL A 259 0.70 -0.99 1.73
CA VAL A 259 1.23 -0.53 0.43
C VAL A 259 2.63 -1.04 0.19
N ARG A 260 2.93 -1.37 -1.06
CA ARG A 260 4.22 -1.90 -1.49
C ARG A 260 4.93 -1.03 -2.54
N GLY A 261 4.25 -0.70 -3.63
CA GLY A 261 4.84 0.06 -4.73
C GLY A 261 4.37 1.50 -4.80
N TYR A 262 5.12 2.41 -4.18
CA TYR A 262 4.82 3.84 -4.25
C TYR A 262 6.06 4.72 -4.07
N SER A 263 6.20 5.71 -4.94
CA SER A 263 7.07 6.86 -4.74
C SER A 263 6.37 8.12 -5.23
N HIS A 264 6.19 9.09 -4.33
CA HIS A 264 5.38 10.28 -4.61
C HIS A 264 5.91 11.01 -5.85
N THR A 265 5.03 11.23 -6.84
CA THR A 265 5.33 11.86 -8.14
C THR A 265 6.24 11.07 -9.09
N VAL A 266 6.71 9.88 -8.70
CA VAL A 266 7.57 9.03 -9.54
C VAL A 266 6.78 7.83 -10.07
N TYR A 267 6.16 7.03 -9.18
CA TYR A 267 5.30 5.91 -9.56
C TYR A 267 4.30 5.58 -8.46
N ASN A 268 3.14 5.03 -8.83
CA ASN A 268 2.02 4.77 -7.93
C ASN A 268 1.33 3.44 -8.27
N ARG A 269 2.07 2.34 -8.14
CA ARG A 269 1.68 1.06 -8.73
C ARG A 269 0.90 0.17 -7.77
N GLY A 270 1.07 0.37 -6.45
CA GLY A 270 0.43 -0.47 -5.43
C GLY A 270 1.02 -1.88 -5.36
N GLN A 271 1.30 -2.52 -6.51
CA GLN A 271 1.91 -3.84 -6.65
C GLN A 271 1.09 -4.95 -5.98
N ASP A 272 -0.22 -4.95 -6.26
CA ASP A 272 -1.22 -5.89 -5.72
C ASP A 272 -1.30 -5.94 -4.18
N SER A 273 -0.80 -4.90 -3.50
CA SER A 273 -1.05 -4.69 -2.06
C SER A 273 -2.38 -3.99 -1.82
N ALA A 274 -3.01 -4.27 -0.68
CA ALA A 274 -4.31 -3.71 -0.36
C ALA A 274 -4.55 -3.64 1.15
N GLY A 275 -5.38 -2.69 1.59
CA GLY A 275 -5.90 -2.70 2.95
C GLY A 275 -6.76 -3.96 3.18
N ILE A 276 -7.68 -4.22 2.25
CA ILE A 276 -8.55 -5.39 2.26
C ILE A 276 -8.54 -6.06 0.88
N LEU A 277 -8.24 -7.36 0.82
CA LEU A 277 -8.17 -8.15 -0.41
C LEU A 277 -9.29 -9.21 -0.42
N LEU A 278 -10.08 -9.30 -1.50
CA LEU A 278 -11.17 -10.28 -1.69
C LEU A 278 -10.98 -11.06 -3.01
N PHE A 279 -10.49 -12.29 -2.92
CA PHE A 279 -10.19 -13.11 -4.10
C PHE A 279 -10.96 -14.42 -4.07
N GLU A 280 -11.39 -14.87 -5.25
CA GLU A 280 -12.25 -16.06 -5.46
C GLU A 280 -13.57 -15.99 -4.68
N GLN A 281 -14.56 -15.32 -5.27
CA GLN A 281 -15.98 -15.33 -4.84
C GLN A 281 -16.24 -15.09 -3.33
N CYS A 282 -15.61 -14.08 -2.74
CA CYS A 282 -15.92 -13.57 -1.40
C CYS A 282 -17.22 -12.75 -1.44
N SER A 283 -18.30 -13.30 -0.91
CA SER A 283 -19.66 -12.74 -1.07
C SER A 283 -20.38 -12.54 0.25
N GLU A 284 -21.43 -11.72 0.24
CA GLU A 284 -22.32 -11.50 1.39
C GLU A 284 -21.62 -10.97 2.65
N ASN A 285 -20.47 -10.29 2.48
CA ASN A 285 -19.74 -9.71 3.59
C ASN A 285 -20.24 -8.30 3.90
N ILE A 286 -20.23 -7.93 5.19
CA ILE A 286 -20.43 -6.55 5.64
C ILE A 286 -19.06 -5.96 5.96
N ILE A 287 -18.66 -4.94 5.20
CA ILE A 287 -17.38 -4.25 5.33
C ILE A 287 -17.69 -2.80 5.70
N ALA A 288 -17.62 -2.48 6.98
CA ALA A 288 -18.18 -1.22 7.48
C ALA A 288 -17.31 -0.49 8.51
N LEU A 289 -17.24 0.84 8.40
CA LEU A 289 -16.53 1.71 9.34
C LEU A 289 -15.04 1.37 9.50
N ASN A 290 -14.43 0.76 8.49
CA ASN A 290 -13.00 0.50 8.45
C ASN A 290 -12.23 1.71 7.89
N SER A 291 -10.96 1.83 8.26
CA SER A 291 -10.03 2.74 7.63
C SER A 291 -9.02 1.90 6.85
N ALA A 292 -8.93 2.10 5.54
CA ALA A 292 -7.96 1.46 4.66
C ALA A 292 -7.32 2.53 3.77
N THR A 293 -6.76 3.56 4.41
CA THR A 293 -6.17 4.71 3.73
C THR A 293 -4.71 4.46 3.38
N HIS A 294 -4.18 5.13 2.36
CA HIS A 294 -2.75 5.07 2.00
C HIS A 294 -2.25 3.67 1.57
N CYS A 295 -3.15 2.84 1.07
CA CYS A 295 -2.85 1.47 0.64
C CYS A 295 -2.39 1.43 -0.83
N GLY A 296 -2.01 0.25 -1.33
CA GLY A 296 -1.99 0.00 -2.79
C GLY A 296 -3.38 0.29 -3.34
N ASP A 297 -4.31 -0.60 -2.99
CA ASP A 297 -5.75 -0.35 -3.03
C ASP A 297 -6.35 -0.30 -1.62
N GLY A 298 -7.38 0.50 -1.42
CA GLY A 298 -8.13 0.47 -0.15
C GLY A 298 -8.80 -0.89 0.02
N VAL A 299 -9.54 -1.30 -1.01
CA VAL A 299 -10.10 -2.64 -1.19
C VAL A 299 -9.79 -3.13 -2.60
N PHE A 300 -9.26 -4.34 -2.75
CA PHE A 300 -9.04 -4.99 -4.05
C PHE A 300 -9.80 -6.31 -4.12
N ALA A 301 -10.84 -6.34 -4.96
CA ALA A 301 -11.69 -7.51 -5.15
C ALA A 301 -11.69 -8.01 -6.60
N PHE A 302 -11.32 -9.29 -6.78
CA PHE A 302 -11.32 -9.97 -8.08
C PHE A 302 -12.14 -11.26 -8.00
N ALA A 303 -13.05 -11.46 -8.97
CA ALA A 303 -13.98 -12.59 -8.95
C ALA A 303 -13.29 -13.95 -8.85
N GLY A 304 -12.09 -14.09 -9.43
CA GLY A 304 -11.31 -15.31 -9.38
C GLY A 304 -11.12 -15.99 -10.74
N ARG A 305 -10.04 -16.74 -10.86
CA ARG A 305 -9.65 -17.48 -12.07
C ARG A 305 -10.64 -18.60 -12.38
N GLU A 306 -11.27 -19.19 -11.37
CA GLU A 306 -12.35 -20.15 -11.58
C GLU A 306 -13.54 -19.45 -12.23
N ALA A 307 -13.98 -18.31 -11.70
CA ALA A 307 -15.11 -17.56 -12.25
C ALA A 307 -14.84 -17.16 -13.72
N LEU A 308 -13.63 -16.74 -14.08
CA LEU A 308 -13.27 -16.41 -15.45
C LEU A 308 -13.14 -17.66 -16.36
N GLY A 309 -13.09 -18.87 -15.80
CA GLY A 309 -12.88 -20.11 -16.55
C GLY A 309 -11.44 -20.33 -17.00
N GLU A 310 -10.46 -19.64 -16.39
CA GLU A 310 -9.03 -19.90 -16.58
C GLU A 310 -8.60 -21.20 -15.91
N THR A 311 -9.33 -21.61 -14.88
CA THR A 311 -9.25 -22.93 -14.27
C THR A 311 -10.60 -23.62 -14.43
N PRO A 312 -10.64 -24.97 -14.53
CA PRO A 312 -11.89 -25.68 -14.72
C PRO A 312 -12.87 -25.40 -13.58
N ALA A 313 -14.14 -25.15 -13.91
CA ALA A 313 -15.20 -25.19 -12.93
C ALA A 313 -15.20 -26.55 -12.18
N PRO A 314 -15.64 -26.61 -10.91
CA PRO A 314 -15.76 -27.87 -10.18
C PRO A 314 -16.53 -28.92 -10.97
N MET A 315 -16.05 -30.17 -10.95
CA MET A 315 -16.45 -31.24 -11.86
C MET A 315 -17.95 -31.60 -11.76
N ASP A 316 -18.56 -31.34 -10.59
CA ASP A 316 -19.97 -31.53 -10.26
C ASP A 316 -20.85 -30.31 -10.55
N ALA A 317 -20.25 -29.19 -10.93
CA ALA A 317 -20.92 -27.92 -11.09
C ALA A 317 -21.31 -27.60 -12.55
N SER A 318 -20.83 -28.39 -13.51
CA SER A 318 -21.19 -28.25 -14.92
C SER A 318 -22.46 -29.02 -15.28
N ASP A 319 -23.53 -28.29 -15.63
CA ASP A 319 -24.70 -28.88 -16.28
C ASP A 319 -24.36 -29.13 -17.76
N ALA A 320 -24.35 -30.39 -18.19
CA ALA A 320 -24.07 -30.73 -19.58
C ALA A 320 -25.06 -30.11 -20.58
N SER A 321 -26.29 -29.79 -20.13
CA SER A 321 -27.31 -29.13 -20.95
C SER A 321 -27.14 -27.60 -20.99
N ASP A 322 -26.42 -27.03 -20.02
CA ASP A 322 -26.14 -25.61 -19.93
C ASP A 322 -24.73 -25.33 -19.36
N PRO A 323 -23.68 -25.44 -20.21
CA PRO A 323 -22.30 -25.25 -19.79
C PRO A 323 -21.99 -23.85 -19.23
N LYS A 324 -22.89 -22.88 -19.41
CA LYS A 324 -22.75 -21.51 -18.89
C LYS A 324 -23.40 -21.33 -17.53
N ALA A 325 -24.21 -22.27 -17.06
CA ALA A 325 -24.98 -22.15 -15.82
C ALA A 325 -24.12 -21.80 -14.62
N TRP A 326 -22.97 -22.47 -14.49
CA TRP A 326 -22.07 -22.26 -13.38
C TRP A 326 -21.47 -20.85 -13.35
N TYR A 327 -21.12 -20.30 -14.52
CA TYR A 327 -20.44 -19.01 -14.68
C TYR A 327 -21.35 -17.79 -14.53
N ARG A 328 -22.67 -17.97 -14.62
CA ARG A 328 -23.63 -16.86 -14.47
C ARG A 328 -23.49 -16.23 -13.09
N THR A 329 -23.36 -14.91 -13.08
CA THR A 329 -23.31 -14.10 -11.86
C THR A 329 -22.25 -14.56 -10.85
N ARG A 330 -21.14 -15.15 -11.30
CA ARG A 330 -20.03 -15.52 -10.40
C ARG A 330 -19.12 -14.32 -10.20
N GLY A 331 -18.86 -13.99 -8.94
CA GLY A 331 -18.11 -12.80 -8.57
C GLY A 331 -18.02 -12.62 -7.07
N ASN A 332 -17.48 -11.49 -6.64
CA ASN A 332 -17.58 -11.05 -5.25
C ASN A 332 -18.90 -10.28 -5.10
N ASN A 333 -19.95 -10.98 -4.67
CA ASN A 333 -21.31 -10.47 -4.81
C ASN A 333 -21.95 -10.13 -3.48
N PHE A 334 -22.98 -9.28 -3.53
CA PHE A 334 -23.83 -8.98 -2.37
C PHE A 334 -23.05 -8.47 -1.14
N ASN A 335 -21.86 -7.94 -1.33
CA ASN A 335 -21.09 -7.31 -0.27
C ASN A 335 -21.63 -5.90 -0.01
N GLN A 336 -21.50 -5.47 1.23
CA GLN A 336 -21.98 -4.17 1.70
C GLN A 336 -20.81 -3.36 2.26
N PHE A 337 -20.41 -2.31 1.54
CA PHE A 337 -19.35 -1.39 1.91
C PHE A 337 -19.97 -0.13 2.51
N ILE A 338 -19.89 0.05 3.84
CA ILE A 338 -20.64 1.09 4.53
C ILE A 338 -19.73 1.98 5.38
N GLY A 339 -19.66 3.27 5.07
CA GLY A 339 -19.01 4.24 5.96
C GLY A 339 -17.50 4.04 6.14
N ASN A 340 -16.81 3.43 5.18
CA ASN A 340 -15.36 3.23 5.23
C ASN A 340 -14.61 4.49 4.75
N ASP A 341 -13.35 4.62 5.17
CA ASP A 341 -12.41 5.59 4.59
C ASP A 341 -11.41 4.85 3.69
N LEU A 342 -11.58 5.02 2.38
CA LEU A 342 -10.82 4.37 1.30
C LEU A 342 -10.04 5.43 0.50
N SER A 343 -9.40 6.34 1.24
CA SER A 343 -8.71 7.51 0.70
C SER A 343 -7.20 7.32 0.55
N CYS A 344 -6.60 8.14 -0.29
CA CYS A 344 -5.14 8.26 -0.45
C CYS A 344 -4.45 6.98 -0.96
N SER A 345 -5.17 6.09 -1.65
CA SER A 345 -4.58 4.89 -2.25
C SER A 345 -3.63 5.21 -3.39
N ALA A 346 -2.59 4.37 -3.52
CA ALA A 346 -1.62 4.44 -4.61
C ALA A 346 -2.24 4.11 -5.97
N ALA A 347 -3.30 3.29 -6.00
CA ALA A 347 -4.11 3.01 -7.17
C ALA A 347 -5.58 3.38 -6.91
N HIS A 348 -6.40 2.45 -6.39
CA HIS A 348 -7.85 2.62 -6.23
C HIS A 348 -8.30 2.70 -4.76
N GLY A 349 -9.38 3.45 -4.51
CA GLY A 349 -10.05 3.35 -3.22
C GLY A 349 -10.73 1.98 -3.05
N LEU A 350 -11.52 1.59 -4.04
CA LEU A 350 -12.21 0.30 -4.13
C LEU A 350 -12.13 -0.22 -5.56
N GLU A 351 -11.46 -1.35 -5.75
CA GLU A 351 -11.54 -2.15 -6.97
C GLU A 351 -12.49 -3.33 -6.76
N LEU A 352 -13.46 -3.46 -7.68
CA LEU A 352 -14.54 -4.46 -7.59
C LEU A 352 -14.84 -5.06 -8.97
N THR A 353 -13.92 -5.86 -9.47
CA THR A 353 -13.94 -6.38 -10.84
C THR A 353 -14.78 -7.68 -10.92
N PHE A 354 -15.57 -7.85 -11.99
CA PHE A 354 -16.43 -9.03 -12.26
C PHE A 354 -17.44 -9.36 -11.15
N SER A 355 -18.13 -8.35 -10.62
CA SER A 355 -18.87 -8.48 -9.37
C SER A 355 -20.30 -7.94 -9.48
N PHE A 356 -21.24 -8.55 -8.74
CA PHE A 356 -22.67 -8.30 -8.89
C PHE A 356 -23.36 -7.85 -7.61
N SER A 357 -24.34 -6.97 -7.74
CA SER A 357 -25.32 -6.67 -6.69
C SER A 357 -24.71 -6.22 -5.35
N ASN A 358 -23.55 -5.55 -5.41
CA ASN A 358 -22.92 -4.98 -4.24
C ASN A 358 -23.58 -3.64 -3.86
N ARG A 359 -23.42 -3.25 -2.60
CA ARG A 359 -23.85 -1.95 -2.08
C ARG A 359 -22.67 -1.18 -1.55
N ILE A 360 -22.48 0.05 -2.02
CA ILE A 360 -21.37 0.92 -1.63
C ILE A 360 -21.99 2.23 -1.15
N GLU A 361 -22.08 2.38 0.17
CA GLU A 361 -22.88 3.42 0.83
C GLU A 361 -22.04 4.25 1.81
N LYS A 362 -22.10 5.58 1.73
CA LYS A 362 -21.53 6.49 2.76
C LYS A 362 -20.03 6.41 2.97
N ASN A 363 -19.29 5.89 2.01
CA ASN A 363 -17.83 5.80 2.08
C ASN A 363 -17.17 7.10 1.64
N ARG A 364 -15.95 7.33 2.11
CA ARG A 364 -15.09 8.44 1.71
C ARG A 364 -14.01 7.95 0.76
N PHE A 365 -13.91 8.61 -0.40
CA PHE A 365 -12.90 8.39 -1.42
C PHE A 365 -12.20 9.71 -1.71
N GLU A 366 -11.06 9.95 -1.09
CA GLU A 366 -10.33 11.19 -1.27
C GLU A 366 -8.90 10.98 -1.76
N SER A 367 -8.52 11.68 -2.84
CA SER A 367 -7.15 11.71 -3.34
C SER A 367 -6.58 10.31 -3.62
N ASN A 368 -7.38 9.42 -4.18
CA ASN A 368 -6.89 8.18 -4.79
C ASN A 368 -6.22 8.50 -6.12
N ALA A 369 -5.09 7.86 -6.39
CA ALA A 369 -4.25 8.21 -7.52
C ALA A 369 -4.94 7.98 -8.86
N ILE A 370 -5.67 6.87 -8.98
CA ILE A 370 -6.33 6.44 -10.21
C ILE A 370 -7.84 6.66 -10.10
N CYS A 371 -8.56 5.83 -9.32
CA CYS A 371 -10.00 5.98 -9.15
C CYS A 371 -10.42 5.97 -7.67
N GLY A 372 -11.53 6.61 -7.34
CA GLY A 372 -12.27 6.29 -6.12
C GLY A 372 -12.77 4.84 -6.18
N ILE A 373 -13.53 4.51 -7.22
CA ILE A 373 -14.01 3.17 -7.53
C ILE A 373 -13.57 2.77 -8.93
N TRP A 374 -12.94 1.59 -9.06
CA TRP A 374 -12.81 0.84 -10.30
C TRP A 374 -13.78 -0.35 -10.27
N GLY A 375 -14.66 -0.44 -11.26
CA GLY A 375 -15.75 -1.44 -11.29
C GLY A 375 -15.83 -2.20 -12.60
N GLY A 376 -14.70 -2.61 -13.19
CA GLY A 376 -14.67 -3.37 -14.44
C GLY A 376 -15.59 -4.59 -14.42
N TYR A 377 -16.46 -4.71 -15.42
CA TYR A 377 -17.47 -5.77 -15.55
C TYR A 377 -18.44 -5.89 -14.37
N SER A 378 -18.55 -4.86 -13.53
CA SER A 378 -19.50 -4.86 -12.42
C SER A 378 -20.94 -4.66 -12.92
N ALA A 379 -21.89 -5.35 -12.30
CA ALA A 379 -23.28 -5.22 -12.69
C ALA A 379 -24.25 -5.16 -11.50
N GLN A 380 -25.35 -4.44 -11.68
CA GLN A 380 -26.41 -4.31 -10.68
C GLN A 380 -25.91 -3.78 -9.33
N THR A 381 -24.76 -3.10 -9.31
CA THR A 381 -24.16 -2.53 -8.10
C THR A 381 -24.80 -1.18 -7.81
N ARG A 382 -25.12 -0.93 -6.53
CA ARG A 382 -25.67 0.33 -6.06
C ARG A 382 -24.59 1.12 -5.32
N ILE A 383 -24.26 2.30 -5.84
CA ILE A 383 -23.26 3.22 -5.32
C ILE A 383 -23.99 4.48 -4.86
N GLU A 384 -24.15 4.66 -3.55
CA GLU A 384 -25.06 5.65 -2.99
C GLU A 384 -24.45 6.49 -1.86
N ASP A 385 -24.69 7.80 -1.88
CA ASP A 385 -24.38 8.71 -0.76
C ASP A 385 -22.90 8.69 -0.34
N ASN A 386 -21.96 8.47 -1.27
CA ASN A 386 -20.52 8.50 -1.02
C ASN A 386 -19.93 9.88 -1.36
N ASP A 387 -18.79 10.19 -0.73
CA ASP A 387 -18.00 11.40 -1.00
C ASP A 387 -16.76 11.07 -1.85
N PHE A 388 -16.66 11.67 -3.04
CA PHE A 388 -15.54 11.53 -3.97
C PHE A 388 -14.82 12.87 -4.14
N VAL A 389 -13.63 13.00 -3.58
CA VAL A 389 -12.89 14.27 -3.57
C VAL A 389 -11.49 14.12 -4.15
N ARG A 390 -11.17 14.86 -5.23
CA ARG A 390 -9.81 14.95 -5.81
C ARG A 390 -9.19 13.62 -6.26
N ASN A 391 -9.98 12.69 -6.78
CA ASN A 391 -9.49 11.42 -7.29
C ASN A 391 -9.03 11.51 -8.76
N GLY A 392 -8.06 10.68 -9.13
CA GLY A 392 -7.58 10.50 -10.50
C GLY A 392 -6.57 11.53 -10.99
N ASP A 393 -5.84 12.16 -10.08
CA ASP A 393 -4.81 13.16 -10.41
C ASP A 393 -3.49 12.55 -10.90
N ALA A 394 -3.30 11.24 -10.75
CA ALA A 394 -2.09 10.50 -11.14
C ALA A 394 -2.40 9.23 -11.96
N ALA A 395 -3.53 9.20 -12.66
CA ALA A 395 -3.90 8.15 -13.59
C ALA A 395 -3.16 8.28 -14.93
N SER A 396 -2.92 7.15 -15.60
CA SER A 396 -2.58 7.10 -17.02
C SER A 396 -3.79 6.69 -17.85
N GLY A 397 -4.19 7.50 -18.84
CA GLY A 397 -5.26 7.14 -19.79
C GLY A 397 -6.69 7.33 -19.28
N GLY A 398 -7.59 6.41 -19.67
CA GLY A 398 -9.05 6.50 -19.47
C GLY A 398 -9.53 6.13 -18.07
N GLU A 399 -8.74 5.34 -17.35
CA GLU A 399 -9.01 4.86 -16.00
C GLU A 399 -8.68 5.95 -14.97
N ARG A 400 -9.67 6.77 -14.62
CA ARG A 400 -9.48 7.88 -13.68
C ARG A 400 -10.78 8.32 -13.01
N GLY A 401 -10.66 9.04 -11.90
CA GLY A 401 -11.71 9.92 -11.36
C GLY A 401 -12.44 9.36 -10.14
N GLY A 402 -13.69 9.78 -9.92
CA GLY A 402 -14.52 9.32 -8.82
C GLY A 402 -14.92 7.86 -9.00
N ILE A 403 -15.79 7.59 -9.98
CA ILE A 403 -16.26 6.24 -10.33
C ILE A 403 -15.88 5.96 -11.78
N ASN A 404 -15.19 4.85 -12.01
CA ASN A 404 -14.82 4.38 -13.35
C ASN A 404 -15.27 2.92 -13.52
N ILE A 405 -16.13 2.68 -14.50
CA ILE A 405 -16.74 1.37 -14.74
C ILE A 405 -16.62 1.06 -16.23
N GLU A 406 -15.77 0.10 -16.52
CA GLU A 406 -15.62 -0.53 -17.82
C GLU A 406 -16.59 -1.72 -17.93
N HIS A 407 -17.26 -1.92 -19.07
CA HIS A 407 -18.17 -3.05 -19.33
C HIS A 407 -19.27 -3.28 -18.28
N GLY A 408 -19.68 -2.21 -17.58
CA GLY A 408 -20.65 -2.33 -16.49
C GLY A 408 -22.10 -2.32 -16.94
N ARG A 409 -22.95 -3.06 -16.23
CA ARG A 409 -24.36 -3.24 -16.62
C ARG A 409 -25.33 -2.96 -15.48
N GLU A 410 -26.38 -2.19 -15.75
CA GLU A 410 -27.49 -1.97 -14.81
C GLU A 410 -27.05 -1.43 -13.44
N ASN A 411 -25.89 -0.76 -13.35
CA ASN A 411 -25.43 -0.16 -12.11
C ASN A 411 -26.25 1.10 -11.80
N LEU A 412 -26.42 1.38 -10.50
CA LEU A 412 -27.11 2.56 -10.01
C LEU A 412 -26.15 3.44 -9.20
N ILE A 413 -25.84 4.61 -9.73
CA ILE A 413 -25.01 5.65 -9.11
C ILE A 413 -25.95 6.76 -8.63
N LEU A 414 -26.20 6.82 -7.33
CA LEU A 414 -27.27 7.62 -6.74
C LEU A 414 -26.78 8.56 -5.65
N ALA A 415 -27.13 9.84 -5.70
CA ALA A 415 -26.96 10.77 -4.57
C ALA A 415 -25.53 10.90 -4.03
N ASN A 416 -24.50 10.64 -4.83
CA ASN A 416 -23.11 10.83 -4.42
C ASN A 416 -22.69 12.30 -4.58
N HIS A 417 -21.70 12.70 -3.79
CA HIS A 417 -21.03 14.00 -3.90
C HIS A 417 -19.67 13.83 -4.58
N PHE A 418 -19.45 14.56 -5.66
CA PHE A 418 -18.20 14.62 -6.40
C PHE A 418 -17.61 16.03 -6.33
N GLU A 419 -16.33 16.12 -5.97
CA GLU A 419 -15.62 17.38 -5.90
C GLU A 419 -14.20 17.30 -6.47
N SER A 420 -13.91 18.14 -7.46
CA SER A 420 -12.56 18.35 -8.00
C SER A 420 -11.85 17.09 -8.49
N ASN A 421 -12.59 16.09 -8.98
CA ASN A 421 -12.02 14.87 -9.55
C ASN A 421 -11.55 15.09 -11.00
N ALA A 422 -10.68 14.20 -11.49
CA ALA A 422 -10.30 14.18 -12.91
C ALA A 422 -11.49 13.87 -13.83
N ALA A 423 -12.44 13.07 -13.35
CA ALA A 423 -13.79 12.89 -13.86
C ALA A 423 -14.69 12.46 -12.69
N GLY A 424 -15.95 12.84 -12.67
CA GLY A 424 -16.90 12.38 -11.64
C GLY A 424 -17.26 10.91 -11.86
N VAL A 425 -17.93 10.63 -12.97
CA VAL A 425 -18.31 9.27 -13.41
C VAL A 425 -17.80 9.01 -14.82
N VAL A 426 -17.17 7.86 -15.05
CA VAL A 426 -16.74 7.38 -16.37
C VAL A 426 -17.33 5.99 -16.60
N LEU A 427 -18.22 5.86 -17.59
CA LEU A 427 -18.80 4.59 -18.01
C LEU A 427 -18.37 4.28 -19.43
N TRP A 428 -17.73 3.14 -19.63
CA TRP A 428 -17.18 2.84 -20.94
C TRP A 428 -17.08 1.37 -21.27
N ASN A 429 -16.79 1.08 -22.53
CA ASN A 429 -16.47 -0.23 -23.06
C ASN A 429 -15.36 -0.07 -24.11
N ASP A 430 -14.58 -1.10 -24.33
CA ASP A 430 -13.71 -1.24 -25.48
C ASP A 430 -13.73 -2.67 -26.08
N VAL A 431 -12.92 -2.90 -27.10
CA VAL A 431 -12.81 -4.22 -27.72
C VAL A 431 -11.82 -5.08 -26.92
N ASP A 432 -12.33 -5.91 -26.01
CA ASP A 432 -11.55 -6.97 -25.37
C ASP A 432 -11.82 -8.35 -26.01
N GLU A 433 -11.04 -8.68 -27.04
CA GLU A 433 -11.15 -9.94 -27.74
C GLU A 433 -10.79 -11.18 -26.91
N ALA A 434 -9.94 -11.04 -25.90
CA ALA A 434 -9.48 -12.16 -25.10
C ALA A 434 -10.54 -12.50 -24.04
N LEU A 435 -10.97 -11.49 -23.30
CA LEU A 435 -11.93 -11.62 -22.21
C LEU A 435 -13.33 -11.96 -22.74
N SER A 436 -13.75 -11.39 -23.88
CA SER A 436 -15.05 -11.72 -24.50
C SER A 436 -15.21 -13.20 -24.87
N LYS A 437 -14.11 -13.94 -25.02
CA LYS A 437 -14.11 -15.38 -25.33
C LYS A 437 -14.22 -16.25 -24.07
N THR A 438 -14.03 -15.70 -22.87
CA THR A 438 -14.11 -16.43 -21.61
C THR A 438 -15.52 -17.01 -21.37
N PRO A 439 -15.65 -18.14 -20.66
CA PRO A 439 -16.95 -18.65 -20.24
C PRO A 439 -17.78 -17.64 -19.44
N TRP A 440 -17.12 -16.83 -18.60
CA TRP A 440 -17.75 -15.78 -17.81
C TRP A 440 -18.40 -14.72 -18.70
N ALA A 441 -17.64 -14.13 -19.63
CA ALA A 441 -18.16 -13.11 -20.54
C ALA A 441 -19.32 -13.62 -21.38
N LYS A 442 -19.21 -14.87 -21.86
CA LYS A 442 -20.29 -15.53 -22.62
C LYS A 442 -21.55 -15.78 -21.79
N ALA A 443 -21.45 -15.87 -20.47
CA ALA A 443 -22.56 -16.08 -19.56
C ALA A 443 -23.20 -14.76 -19.10
N ASN A 444 -22.40 -13.70 -18.96
CA ASN A 444 -22.79 -12.45 -18.29
C ASN A 444 -22.84 -11.21 -19.19
N GLY A 445 -22.31 -11.28 -20.42
CA GLY A 445 -22.23 -10.15 -21.35
C GLY A 445 -20.98 -9.30 -21.15
N THR A 446 -20.68 -8.47 -22.15
CA THR A 446 -19.48 -7.61 -22.21
C THR A 446 -19.82 -6.21 -22.71
N ASP A 447 -21.06 -5.77 -22.62
CA ASP A 447 -21.45 -4.42 -23.02
C ASP A 447 -21.51 -3.50 -21.80
N CYS A 448 -21.32 -2.20 -22.01
CA CYS A 448 -21.60 -1.19 -21.00
C CYS A 448 -23.00 -0.65 -21.23
N SER A 449 -24.00 -1.09 -20.45
CA SER A 449 -25.41 -0.79 -20.76
C SER A 449 -26.34 -0.66 -19.56
N GLY A 450 -27.41 0.14 -19.73
CA GLY A 450 -28.50 0.24 -18.77
C GLY A 450 -28.13 0.85 -17.41
N ASN A 451 -26.96 1.48 -17.31
CA ASN A 451 -26.50 2.14 -16.10
C ASN A 451 -27.32 3.40 -15.83
N LYS A 452 -27.42 3.79 -14.56
CA LYS A 452 -28.21 4.95 -14.11
C LYS A 452 -27.35 5.86 -13.25
N VAL A 453 -27.30 7.14 -13.59
CA VAL A 453 -26.60 8.20 -12.83
C VAL A 453 -27.64 9.22 -12.39
N VAL A 454 -28.03 9.18 -11.12
CA VAL A 454 -29.22 9.86 -10.61
C VAL A 454 -28.92 10.69 -9.36
N SER A 455 -29.41 11.93 -9.31
CA SER A 455 -29.36 12.80 -8.11
C SER A 455 -27.96 13.07 -7.54
N ASN A 456 -26.90 12.93 -8.32
CA ASN A 456 -25.54 13.20 -7.86
C ASN A 456 -25.23 14.70 -7.93
N THR A 457 -24.32 15.17 -7.07
CA THR A 457 -23.79 16.54 -7.12
C THR A 457 -22.35 16.50 -7.58
N PHE A 458 -22.01 17.29 -8.60
CA PHE A 458 -20.67 17.44 -9.16
C PHE A 458 -20.21 18.88 -8.97
N THR A 459 -19.05 19.07 -8.35
CA THR A 459 -18.50 20.39 -8.03
C THR A 459 -17.06 20.48 -8.50
N LYS A 460 -16.77 21.37 -9.46
CA LYS A 460 -15.39 21.62 -9.95
C LYS A 460 -14.67 20.41 -10.54
N ASP A 461 -15.38 19.33 -10.83
CA ASP A 461 -14.81 18.22 -11.60
C ASP A 461 -14.40 18.71 -13.01
N LYS A 462 -13.31 18.15 -13.55
CA LYS A 462 -12.89 18.47 -14.92
C LYS A 462 -13.93 17.97 -15.93
N VAL A 463 -14.46 16.78 -15.69
CA VAL A 463 -15.59 16.19 -16.42
C VAL A 463 -16.57 15.67 -15.38
N GLY A 464 -17.86 16.01 -15.50
CA GLY A 464 -18.90 15.49 -14.61
C GLY A 464 -19.17 14.01 -14.90
N ILE A 465 -19.73 13.74 -16.08
CA ILE A 465 -20.05 12.39 -16.56
C ILE A 465 -19.40 12.18 -17.93
N GLU A 466 -18.63 11.10 -18.10
CA GLU A 466 -18.05 10.65 -19.36
C GLU A 466 -18.64 9.31 -19.76
N LEU A 467 -19.20 9.22 -20.96
CA LEU A 467 -19.76 8.02 -21.55
C LEU A 467 -18.99 7.69 -22.84
N ARG A 468 -18.43 6.48 -22.92
CA ARG A 468 -17.65 6.01 -24.09
C ARG A 468 -18.14 4.64 -24.55
N GLU A 469 -18.78 4.56 -25.71
CA GLU A 469 -19.34 3.29 -26.21
C GLU A 469 -20.31 2.64 -25.21
N ALA A 470 -20.94 3.46 -24.38
CA ALA A 470 -21.99 3.06 -23.45
C ALA A 470 -23.35 3.08 -24.16
N ARG A 471 -24.29 2.28 -23.66
CA ARG A 471 -25.64 2.17 -24.22
C ARG A 471 -26.71 2.36 -23.18
N ASP A 472 -27.83 2.97 -23.58
CA ASP A 472 -29.05 3.03 -22.78
C ASP A 472 -28.85 3.58 -21.35
N THR A 473 -27.90 4.53 -21.19
CA THR A 473 -27.60 5.13 -19.89
C THR A 473 -28.67 6.14 -19.52
N VAL A 474 -29.19 6.07 -18.28
CA VAL A 474 -30.20 6.99 -17.75
C VAL A 474 -29.55 8.02 -16.86
N LEU A 475 -29.75 9.30 -17.18
CA LEU A 475 -29.28 10.44 -16.39
C LEU A 475 -30.51 11.20 -15.84
N ALA A 476 -30.56 11.46 -14.53
CA ALA A 476 -31.67 12.19 -13.93
C ALA A 476 -31.27 13.02 -12.72
N ALA A 477 -31.75 14.27 -12.62
CA ALA A 477 -31.57 15.16 -11.47
C ALA A 477 -30.12 15.35 -10.95
N ASN A 478 -29.12 15.22 -11.80
CA ASN A 478 -27.74 15.52 -11.42
C ASN A 478 -27.50 17.03 -11.39
N THR A 479 -26.77 17.51 -10.39
CA THR A 479 -26.43 18.92 -10.22
C THR A 479 -24.96 19.14 -10.57
N PHE A 480 -24.67 20.14 -11.41
CA PHE A 480 -23.30 20.49 -11.81
C PHE A 480 -22.99 21.94 -11.41
N VAL A 481 -21.96 22.14 -10.59
CA VAL A 481 -21.51 23.44 -10.09
C VAL A 481 -20.05 23.63 -10.48
N GLU A 482 -19.76 24.64 -11.31
CA GLU A 482 -18.38 24.95 -11.77
C GLU A 482 -17.66 23.77 -12.45
N VAL A 483 -18.40 22.81 -12.99
CA VAL A 483 -17.86 21.65 -13.73
C VAL A 483 -17.50 22.09 -15.15
N ALA A 484 -16.28 21.81 -15.60
CA ALA A 484 -15.80 22.30 -16.90
C ALA A 484 -16.52 21.63 -18.08
N VAL A 485 -16.76 20.31 -18.00
CA VAL A 485 -17.55 19.55 -18.98
C VAL A 485 -18.58 18.70 -18.24
N PRO A 486 -19.85 19.13 -18.12
CA PRO A 486 -20.87 18.37 -17.37
C PRO A 486 -21.13 16.96 -17.91
N LEU A 487 -21.22 16.82 -19.23
CA LEU A 487 -21.42 15.54 -19.93
C LEU A 487 -20.52 15.48 -21.17
N LEU A 488 -19.77 14.38 -21.30
CA LEU A 488 -18.95 14.04 -22.46
C LEU A 488 -19.39 12.68 -23.02
N GLU A 489 -19.83 12.64 -24.27
CA GLU A 489 -20.25 11.39 -24.93
C GLU A 489 -19.40 11.11 -26.16
N GLN A 490 -18.95 9.86 -26.31
CA GLN A 490 -18.13 9.41 -27.43
C GLN A 490 -18.61 8.04 -27.89
N ARG A 491 -19.17 7.97 -29.11
CA ARG A 491 -19.71 6.73 -29.69
C ARG A 491 -20.76 6.03 -28.78
N THR A 492 -21.47 6.82 -27.96
CA THR A 492 -22.53 6.37 -27.04
C THR A 492 -23.88 6.36 -27.77
N GLU A 493 -24.74 5.41 -27.44
CA GLU A 493 -26.07 5.26 -28.04
C GLU A 493 -27.17 5.16 -26.97
N GLY A 494 -28.36 5.72 -27.25
CA GLY A 494 -29.53 5.52 -26.38
C GLY A 494 -29.51 6.20 -25.01
N THR A 495 -28.61 7.18 -24.76
CA THR A 495 -28.63 7.97 -23.52
C THR A 495 -29.98 8.68 -23.33
N GLN A 496 -30.58 8.52 -22.16
CA GLN A 496 -31.86 9.12 -21.79
C GLN A 496 -31.67 10.10 -20.64
N GLN A 497 -32.14 11.33 -20.83
CA GLN A 497 -32.17 12.34 -19.77
C GLN A 497 -33.60 12.52 -19.29
N HIS A 498 -33.81 12.46 -17.97
CA HIS A 498 -35.12 12.58 -17.34
C HIS A 498 -35.12 13.67 -16.28
N ASP A 499 -36.14 14.53 -16.32
CA ASP A 499 -36.44 15.52 -15.27
C ASP A 499 -37.58 15.07 -14.34
N ASP A 500 -38.12 13.86 -14.55
CA ASP A 500 -39.34 13.39 -13.90
C ASP A 500 -39.10 12.94 -12.44
N VAL A 501 -39.70 13.70 -11.51
CA VAL A 501 -39.68 13.47 -10.06
C VAL A 501 -40.22 12.08 -9.69
N SER A 502 -41.11 11.49 -10.49
CA SER A 502 -41.68 10.16 -10.22
C SER A 502 -40.71 9.01 -10.48
N LEU A 503 -39.87 9.11 -11.52
CA LEU A 503 -38.78 8.16 -11.79
C LEU A 503 -37.70 8.24 -10.70
N ILE A 504 -37.37 9.47 -10.28
CA ILE A 504 -36.43 9.73 -9.18
C ILE A 504 -36.95 9.12 -7.88
N ALA A 505 -38.23 9.31 -7.55
CA ALA A 505 -38.83 8.72 -6.35
C ALA A 505 -38.86 7.19 -6.37
N ALA A 506 -39.09 6.57 -7.53
CA ALA A 506 -39.10 5.11 -7.68
C ALA A 506 -37.69 4.49 -7.54
N ILE A 507 -36.66 5.15 -8.07
CA ILE A 507 -35.25 4.72 -7.97
C ILE A 507 -34.69 4.93 -6.54
N SER A 508 -35.16 5.97 -5.86
CA SER A 508 -34.75 6.35 -4.50
C SER A 508 -35.53 5.64 -3.38
N ALA A 509 -36.46 4.72 -3.68
CA ALA A 509 -37.20 3.98 -2.66
C ALA A 509 -36.26 3.10 -1.80
N ALA A 510 -36.26 3.35 -0.49
CA ALA A 510 -35.23 2.90 0.45
C ALA A 510 -35.18 1.38 0.66
N SER A 511 -33.96 0.85 0.71
CA SER A 511 -33.59 -0.46 1.25
C SER A 511 -33.41 -0.37 2.77
N PRO A 512 -33.29 -1.48 3.55
CA PRO A 512 -32.87 -1.40 4.94
C PRO A 512 -31.63 -0.50 5.04
N THR A 513 -31.72 0.52 5.90
CA THR A 513 -30.78 1.63 5.86
C THR A 513 -29.42 1.19 6.37
N ALA A 514 -28.34 1.66 5.74
CA ALA A 514 -26.97 1.54 6.22
C ALA A 514 -26.85 1.80 7.74
N GLU A 515 -27.65 2.73 8.27
CA GLU A 515 -27.78 3.04 9.70
C GLU A 515 -28.20 1.84 10.55
N THR A 516 -29.18 1.05 10.09
CA THR A 516 -29.67 -0.13 10.81
C THR A 516 -28.58 -1.19 10.92
N ILE A 517 -27.84 -1.41 9.82
CA ILE A 517 -26.70 -2.32 9.81
C ILE A 517 -25.63 -1.82 10.77
N VAL A 518 -25.22 -0.55 10.63
CA VAL A 518 -24.20 0.09 11.47
C VAL A 518 -24.54 0.01 12.96
N ALA A 519 -25.81 0.21 13.33
CA ALA A 519 -26.26 0.14 14.72
C ALA A 519 -26.14 -1.27 15.34
N SER A 520 -26.06 -2.32 14.50
CA SER A 520 -25.92 -3.71 14.94
C SER A 520 -24.48 -4.23 14.96
N LEU A 521 -23.52 -3.48 14.40
CA LEU A 521 -22.13 -3.92 14.25
C LEU A 521 -21.41 -4.05 15.60
N PRO A 522 -20.57 -5.09 15.78
CA PRO A 522 -19.77 -5.25 16.97
C PRO A 522 -18.63 -4.22 17.06
N GLY A 523 -17.97 -4.20 18.21
CA GLY A 523 -16.78 -3.38 18.43
C GLY A 523 -17.08 -1.92 18.80
N SER A 524 -16.00 -1.21 19.08
CA SER A 524 -16.04 0.17 19.61
C SER A 524 -14.94 1.07 19.08
N ARG A 525 -14.00 0.53 18.29
CA ARG A 525 -12.89 1.30 17.74
C ARG A 525 -13.40 2.35 16.76
N GLN A 526 -12.84 3.56 16.86
CA GLN A 526 -13.04 4.62 15.89
C GLN A 526 -11.90 4.57 14.87
N ALA A 527 -12.03 3.67 13.89
CA ALA A 527 -11.01 3.50 12.86
C ALA A 527 -10.98 4.67 11.87
N VAL A 528 -12.14 5.04 11.33
CA VAL A 528 -12.30 6.18 10.40
C VAL A 528 -11.91 7.49 11.10
N GLY A 529 -11.07 8.28 10.42
CA GLY A 529 -10.56 9.56 10.92
C GLY A 529 -9.40 9.45 11.91
N MET A 530 -8.95 8.23 12.28
CA MET A 530 -7.83 8.05 13.20
C MET A 530 -6.52 8.66 12.66
N ARG A 531 -6.34 8.68 11.33
CA ARG A 531 -5.11 9.14 10.65
C ARG A 531 -5.28 10.45 9.87
N GLU A 532 -6.22 11.30 10.29
CA GLU A 532 -6.51 12.58 9.61
C GLU A 532 -5.26 13.47 9.47
N LYS A 533 -4.36 13.45 10.46
CA LYS A 533 -3.12 14.25 10.46
C LYS A 533 -2.08 13.82 9.43
N THR A 534 -2.18 12.60 8.90
CA THR A 534 -1.27 12.06 7.89
C THR A 534 -1.91 11.99 6.51
N ARG A 535 -3.02 12.70 6.26
CA ARG A 535 -3.68 12.71 4.95
C ARG A 535 -2.75 13.13 3.81
N GLY A 536 -2.95 12.48 2.67
CA GLY A 536 -2.27 12.76 1.42
C GLY A 536 -1.20 11.73 1.10
N ARG A 537 -1.18 11.28 -0.17
CA ARG A 537 -0.29 10.21 -0.64
C ARG A 537 1.20 10.53 -0.46
N PHE A 538 1.59 11.80 -0.38
CA PHE A 538 2.96 12.23 -0.06
C PHE A 538 3.44 11.80 1.35
N ASN A 539 2.56 11.27 2.19
CA ASN A 539 2.90 10.64 3.47
C ASN A 539 3.14 9.14 3.36
N ILE A 540 2.83 8.50 2.22
CA ILE A 540 3.32 7.15 1.93
C ILE A 540 4.82 7.24 1.69
N LEU A 541 5.58 6.63 2.59
CA LEU A 541 7.02 6.61 2.56
C LEU A 541 7.49 5.18 2.69
N MET A 542 8.05 4.64 1.61
CA MET A 542 8.51 3.27 1.57
C MET A 542 9.88 3.15 2.24
N GLU A 543 10.00 2.21 3.18
CA GLU A 543 11.24 1.69 3.71
C GLU A 543 11.53 0.30 3.11
N ARG A 544 12.64 -0.32 3.52
CA ARG A 544 13.12 -1.60 2.96
C ARG A 544 12.16 -2.79 3.11
N TYR A 545 11.23 -2.74 4.06
CA TYR A 545 10.33 -3.87 4.37
C TYR A 545 8.84 -3.48 4.35
N GLY A 546 8.53 -2.22 4.01
CA GLY A 546 7.19 -1.68 4.04
C GLY A 546 7.16 -0.19 4.36
N PRO A 547 5.97 0.39 4.51
CA PRO A 547 5.81 1.81 4.73
C PRO A 547 6.19 2.23 6.15
N TYR A 548 6.71 3.44 6.28
CA TYR A 548 7.07 4.05 7.56
C TYR A 548 5.84 4.22 8.47
N ALA A 549 5.94 3.71 9.69
CA ALA A 549 4.84 3.62 10.65
C ALA A 549 4.61 4.87 11.53
N PHE A 550 5.39 5.94 11.35
CA PHE A 550 5.33 7.14 12.20
C PHE A 550 5.64 6.89 13.69
N ASP A 551 6.32 5.78 14.00
CA ASP A 551 6.61 5.31 15.35
C ASP A 551 7.99 5.76 15.88
N ALA A 552 8.89 6.20 14.99
CA ALA A 552 10.21 6.69 15.36
C ALA A 552 10.71 7.74 14.35
N PRO A 553 11.44 8.79 14.75
CA PRO A 553 11.92 9.80 13.81
C PRO A 553 12.65 9.23 12.58
N ARG A 554 12.45 9.87 11.43
CA ARG A 554 13.02 9.46 10.13
C ARG A 554 13.44 10.65 9.27
N LEU A 555 14.55 10.50 8.56
CA LEU A 555 14.86 11.28 7.36
C LEU A 555 14.36 10.51 6.13
N ALA A 556 13.42 11.10 5.40
CA ALA A 556 12.90 10.52 4.16
C ALA A 556 13.48 11.29 2.98
N ARG A 557 14.25 10.62 2.12
CA ARG A 557 14.79 11.23 0.90
C ARG A 557 13.65 11.65 -0.03
N THR A 558 13.72 12.84 -0.62
CA THR A 558 12.67 13.43 -1.47
C THR A 558 13.15 13.76 -2.88
N ASN A 559 14.38 13.37 -3.23
CA ASN A 559 14.93 13.56 -4.57
C ASN A 559 15.90 12.42 -4.94
N SER A 560 16.11 12.25 -6.23
CA SER A 560 16.94 11.19 -6.81
C SER A 560 18.32 11.68 -7.28
N SER A 561 18.69 12.93 -6.97
CA SER A 561 19.90 13.54 -7.51
C SER A 561 21.15 12.88 -6.93
N GLN A 562 22.14 12.61 -7.79
CA GLN A 562 23.46 12.13 -7.34
C GLN A 562 24.39 13.26 -6.91
N GLU A 563 24.02 14.51 -7.16
CA GLU A 563 24.74 15.72 -6.74
C GLU A 563 24.21 16.29 -5.42
N LYS A 564 22.94 16.02 -5.10
CA LYS A 564 22.30 16.47 -3.86
C LYS A 564 21.28 15.47 -3.34
N ALA A 565 21.17 15.37 -2.03
CA ALA A 565 20.11 14.61 -1.37
C ALA A 565 19.28 15.56 -0.50
N ASP A 566 17.98 15.61 -0.75
CA ASP A 566 16.99 16.35 0.04
C ASP A 566 16.26 15.36 0.94
N TYR A 567 16.16 15.67 2.23
CA TYR A 567 15.47 14.84 3.20
C TYR A 567 14.37 15.63 3.89
N ARG A 568 13.17 15.07 3.97
CA ARG A 568 12.14 15.53 4.89
C ARG A 568 12.40 14.98 6.28
N THR A 569 12.34 15.84 7.29
CA THR A 569 12.51 15.47 8.70
C THR A 569 11.16 15.09 9.31
N LEU A 570 11.01 13.86 9.77
CA LEU A 570 9.74 13.31 10.27
C LEU A 570 9.86 12.90 11.73
N GLY A 571 8.86 13.24 12.54
CA GLY A 571 8.76 12.81 13.95
C GLY A 571 9.79 13.42 14.91
N PHE A 572 10.75 14.23 14.43
CA PHE A 572 11.76 14.85 15.29
C PHE A 572 11.16 15.92 16.22
N THR A 573 11.55 15.90 17.49
CA THR A 573 11.19 16.94 18.46
C THR A 573 12.25 18.03 18.46
N ASN A 574 12.09 19.08 17.65
CA ASN A 574 13.02 20.23 17.58
C ASN A 574 14.50 19.83 17.36
N ILE A 575 14.91 19.73 16.10
CA ILE A 575 16.28 19.43 15.70
C ILE A 575 17.20 20.57 16.19
N VAL A 576 18.28 20.22 16.90
CA VAL A 576 19.27 21.17 17.42
C VAL A 576 20.62 21.10 16.71
N GLY A 577 20.84 20.09 15.88
CA GLY A 577 22.04 19.97 15.08
C GLY A 577 21.96 18.83 14.08
N VAL A 578 22.61 19.05 12.93
CA VAL A 578 22.82 18.04 11.90
C VAL A 578 24.31 18.05 11.56
N ASP A 579 24.96 16.91 11.73
CA ASP A 579 26.35 16.70 11.31
C ASP A 579 26.41 15.66 10.20
N ILE A 580 27.48 15.71 9.42
CA ILE A 580 27.82 14.69 8.43
C ILE A 580 29.17 14.09 8.79
N VAL A 581 29.24 12.77 8.70
CA VAL A 581 30.47 12.00 8.83
C VAL A 581 30.73 11.32 7.49
N GLY A 582 31.93 11.52 6.96
CA GLY A 582 32.34 11.04 5.65
C GLY A 582 33.51 11.87 5.15
N ARG A 583 34.35 11.29 4.28
CA ARG A 583 35.52 11.99 3.70
C ARG A 583 35.21 12.70 2.38
N GLY A 584 33.96 12.71 1.95
CA GLY A 584 33.55 13.31 0.68
C GLY A 584 33.55 14.84 0.72
N PRO A 585 33.76 15.50 -0.43
CA PRO A 585 33.58 16.94 -0.56
C PRO A 585 32.08 17.24 -0.60
N VAL A 586 31.44 17.18 0.56
CA VAL A 586 30.00 17.43 0.74
C VAL A 586 29.76 18.53 1.76
N ARG A 587 28.65 19.25 1.58
CA ARG A 587 28.14 20.31 2.45
C ARG A 587 26.72 20.00 2.90
N ILE A 588 26.41 20.32 4.15
CA ILE A 588 25.05 20.24 4.71
C ILE A 588 24.44 21.64 4.71
N LEU A 589 23.19 21.75 4.26
CA LEU A 589 22.33 22.90 4.48
C LEU A 589 21.14 22.48 5.34
N TRP A 590 20.94 23.17 6.44
CA TRP A 590 19.83 22.96 7.36
C TRP A 590 19.48 24.27 8.07
N GLY A 591 18.25 24.74 7.91
CA GLY A 591 17.69 25.85 8.69
C GLY A 591 16.91 25.34 9.91
N SER A 592 16.98 26.03 11.06
CA SER A 592 16.26 25.61 12.28
C SER A 592 14.73 25.64 12.19
N THR A 593 14.18 26.23 11.12
CA THR A 593 12.75 26.28 10.80
C THR A 593 12.37 25.36 9.64
N GLU A 594 13.36 24.81 8.92
CA GLU A 594 13.13 24.01 7.74
C GLU A 594 12.86 22.55 8.15
N SER A 595 11.73 22.00 7.73
CA SER A 595 11.42 20.57 7.88
C SER A 595 12.22 19.69 6.91
N THR A 596 13.40 20.17 6.50
CA THR A 596 14.26 19.56 5.48
C THR A 596 15.73 19.66 5.85
N VAL A 597 16.48 18.59 5.55
CA VAL A 597 17.95 18.56 5.57
C VAL A 597 18.41 18.35 4.13
N ARG A 598 19.39 19.13 3.68
CA ARG A 598 19.97 18.98 2.34
C ARG A 598 21.46 18.67 2.44
N VAL A 599 21.91 17.67 1.70
CA VAL A 599 23.33 17.39 1.46
C VAL A 599 23.63 17.69 0.00
N ILE A 600 24.70 18.44 -0.27
CA ILE A 600 25.12 18.80 -1.64
C ILE A 600 26.60 18.45 -1.80
N ALA A 601 26.96 17.92 -2.96
CA ALA A 601 28.35 17.81 -3.39
C ALA A 601 28.99 19.19 -3.60
N GLU A 602 30.24 19.34 -3.18
CA GLU A 602 31.08 20.53 -3.38
C GLU A 602 31.99 20.37 -4.62
N ASP A 603 32.32 19.12 -4.99
CA ASP A 603 33.10 18.75 -6.18
C ASP A 603 32.34 17.72 -7.04
N THR A 604 32.93 17.27 -8.14
CA THR A 604 32.42 16.20 -9.02
C THR A 604 33.39 15.02 -9.09
N ASN A 605 33.01 13.96 -9.81
CA ASN A 605 33.80 12.74 -10.04
C ASN A 605 34.23 12.00 -8.77
N PHE A 606 33.33 11.88 -7.81
CA PHE A 606 33.51 11.00 -6.68
C PHE A 606 32.26 10.16 -6.42
N VAL A 607 32.44 9.04 -5.73
CA VAL A 607 31.36 8.24 -5.15
C VAL A 607 31.67 8.11 -3.67
N THR A 608 30.82 8.67 -2.81
CA THR A 608 31.11 8.74 -1.37
C THR A 608 29.88 8.49 -0.52
N PRO A 609 29.92 7.47 0.36
CA PRO A 609 28.91 7.28 1.38
C PRO A 609 29.12 8.28 2.51
N TYR A 610 28.04 8.62 3.20
CA TYR A 610 28.09 9.48 4.37
C TYR A 610 27.05 9.07 5.41
N GLU A 611 27.34 9.43 6.66
CA GLU A 611 26.42 9.34 7.78
C GLU A 611 25.91 10.73 8.15
N LEU A 612 24.59 10.93 8.06
CA LEU A 612 23.92 12.07 8.66
C LEU A 612 23.58 11.77 10.11
N ILE A 613 24.10 12.59 11.00
CA ILE A 613 23.81 12.55 12.44
C ILE A 613 22.86 13.68 12.78
N VAL A 614 21.60 13.34 13.04
CA VAL A 614 20.59 14.30 13.50
C VAL A 614 20.50 14.24 15.02
N ARG A 615 20.45 15.41 15.66
CA ARG A 615 20.25 15.54 17.11
C ARG A 615 19.03 16.38 17.43
N ASP A 616 18.25 15.94 18.40
CA ASP A 616 17.14 16.71 18.96
C ASP A 616 17.54 17.38 20.29
N ASN A 617 16.64 18.23 20.79
CA ASN A 617 16.82 18.89 22.08
C ASN A 617 16.76 17.92 23.29
N GLN A 618 16.30 16.69 23.09
CA GLN A 618 16.30 15.62 24.09
C GLN A 618 17.63 14.84 24.11
N ARG A 619 18.62 15.26 23.32
CA ARG A 619 19.96 14.66 23.17
C ARG A 619 19.94 13.26 22.54
N HIS A 620 18.86 12.87 21.89
CA HIS A 620 18.87 11.70 21.03
C HIS A 620 19.77 11.95 19.82
N ARG A 621 20.39 10.88 19.35
CA ARG A 621 21.27 10.88 18.18
C ARG A 621 20.76 9.81 17.22
N TRP A 622 20.33 10.24 16.03
CA TRP A 622 19.94 9.35 14.94
C TRP A 622 20.97 9.40 13.83
N ILE A 623 21.30 8.23 13.29
CA ILE A 623 22.31 8.07 12.24
C ILE A 623 21.60 7.53 11.00
N TYR A 624 21.71 8.26 9.89
CA TYR A 624 21.21 7.87 8.59
C TYR A 624 22.36 7.73 7.63
N ARG A 625 22.35 6.70 6.78
CA ARG A 625 23.38 6.46 5.78
C ARG A 625 22.82 6.70 4.40
N ASP A 626 23.60 7.38 3.56
CA ASP A 626 23.29 7.57 2.15
C ASP A 626 24.59 7.77 1.36
N ILE A 627 24.49 8.03 0.07
CA ILE A 627 25.58 8.17 -0.89
C ILE A 627 25.32 9.34 -1.84
N LEU A 628 26.36 10.10 -2.14
CA LEU A 628 26.39 11.05 -3.26
C LEU A 628 27.41 10.55 -4.28
N ALA A 629 27.08 10.72 -5.55
CA ALA A 629 27.85 10.24 -6.67
C ALA A 629 27.78 11.22 -7.86
N PRO A 630 28.28 12.48 -7.73
CA PRO A 630 28.25 13.47 -8.80
C PRO A 630 29.27 13.13 -9.91
N VAL A 631 29.07 12.02 -10.61
CA VAL A 631 30.00 11.47 -11.61
C VAL A 631 29.81 12.19 -12.93
N ASP A 632 30.87 12.79 -13.49
CA ASP A 632 30.85 13.31 -14.86
C ASP A 632 31.05 12.15 -15.84
N TRP A 633 30.00 11.83 -16.57
CA TRP A 633 30.01 10.80 -17.61
C TRP A 633 30.21 11.42 -18.97
N THR A 634 31.24 10.99 -19.69
CA THR A 634 31.37 11.26 -21.12
C THR A 634 30.60 10.20 -21.90
N LEU A 635 29.56 10.63 -22.61
CA LEU A 635 28.69 9.77 -23.40
C LEU A 635 29.03 9.91 -24.87
N ARG A 636 28.97 8.79 -25.58
CA ARG A 636 28.94 8.74 -27.04
C ARG A 636 27.69 7.96 -27.45
N LEU A 637 26.74 8.67 -28.05
CA LEU A 637 25.47 8.13 -28.52
C LEU A 637 25.50 7.98 -30.04
N PHE A 638 25.01 6.87 -30.60
CA PHE A 638 25.15 6.55 -32.02
C PHE A 638 24.00 5.66 -32.52
N ALA A 639 23.76 5.67 -33.83
CA ALA A 639 22.94 4.65 -34.48
C ALA A 639 23.75 3.36 -34.61
N THR A 640 23.14 2.20 -34.37
CA THR A 640 23.82 0.91 -34.53
C THR A 640 23.88 0.51 -36.01
N THR A 641 25.04 0.05 -36.46
CA THR A 641 25.21 -0.54 -37.80
C THR A 641 25.18 -2.06 -37.71
N GLY A 642 24.17 -2.67 -38.35
CA GLY A 642 23.93 -4.11 -38.25
C GLY A 642 23.24 -4.52 -36.93
N ASP A 643 23.32 -5.80 -36.57
CA ASP A 643 22.71 -6.36 -35.36
C ASP A 643 23.79 -6.61 -34.28
N PRO A 644 23.83 -5.79 -33.20
CA PRO A 644 24.76 -5.94 -32.07
C PRO A 644 24.74 -7.30 -31.36
N LEU A 645 23.66 -8.09 -31.47
CA LEU A 645 23.62 -9.44 -30.90
C LEU A 645 24.52 -10.41 -31.67
N THR A 646 24.55 -10.25 -33.00
CA THR A 646 25.36 -11.12 -33.88
C THR A 646 26.77 -10.61 -34.11
N ASP A 647 26.99 -9.29 -33.96
CA ASP A 647 28.30 -8.65 -34.00
C ASP A 647 28.48 -7.69 -32.81
N PRO A 648 28.79 -8.20 -31.61
CA PRO A 648 28.99 -7.37 -30.41
C PRO A 648 30.05 -6.29 -30.54
N ALA A 649 30.97 -6.42 -31.51
CA ALA A 649 32.00 -5.42 -31.76
C ALA A 649 31.48 -4.21 -32.54
N SER A 650 30.27 -4.25 -33.11
CA SER A 650 29.64 -3.10 -33.78
C SER A 650 29.47 -1.92 -32.83
N VAL A 651 29.02 -2.16 -31.60
CA VAL A 651 28.80 -1.12 -30.57
C VAL A 651 30.07 -0.30 -30.32
N ALA A 652 31.21 -0.96 -30.16
CA ALA A 652 32.50 -0.28 -29.97
C ALA A 652 32.93 0.51 -31.22
N ARG A 653 32.69 -0.03 -32.43
CA ARG A 653 33.02 0.65 -33.70
C ARG A 653 32.13 1.86 -33.94
N ASP A 654 30.82 1.72 -33.75
CA ASP A 654 29.83 2.77 -33.94
C ASP A 654 30.02 3.89 -32.91
N GLY A 655 30.29 3.53 -31.65
CA GLY A 655 30.67 4.48 -30.62
C GLY A 655 31.96 5.24 -30.93
N ALA A 656 32.95 4.61 -31.57
CA ALA A 656 34.18 5.28 -32.01
C ALA A 656 34.02 6.10 -33.30
N SER A 657 32.89 5.99 -34.00
CA SER A 657 32.65 6.67 -35.27
C SER A 657 32.60 8.20 -35.12
N ALA A 658 32.89 8.92 -36.21
CA ALA A 658 32.77 10.37 -36.23
C ALA A 658 31.32 10.87 -36.20
N SER A 659 30.35 10.00 -36.49
CA SER A 659 28.91 10.27 -36.39
C SER A 659 28.35 10.12 -34.98
N ALA A 660 29.11 9.52 -34.05
CA ALA A 660 28.68 9.41 -32.66
C ALA A 660 28.64 10.81 -32.00
N ILE A 661 27.57 11.08 -31.28
CA ILE A 661 27.32 12.34 -30.61
C ILE A 661 27.94 12.27 -29.22
N GLU A 662 28.94 13.13 -29.00
CA GLU A 662 29.63 13.22 -27.72
C GLU A 662 29.13 14.40 -26.88
N PHE A 663 28.80 14.11 -25.62
CA PHE A 663 28.39 15.08 -24.61
C PHE A 663 28.73 14.58 -23.19
N THR A 664 28.57 15.43 -22.18
CA THR A 664 28.81 15.07 -20.78
C THR A 664 27.55 15.29 -19.96
N THR A 665 27.26 14.35 -19.05
CA THR A 665 26.14 14.43 -18.11
C THR A 665 26.55 13.93 -16.73
N ARG A 666 25.80 14.29 -15.70
CA ARG A 666 25.99 13.82 -14.31
C ARG A 666 24.95 12.82 -13.84
N SER A 667 24.02 12.47 -14.72
CA SER A 667 22.96 11.52 -14.44
C SER A 667 22.78 10.60 -15.64
N LEU A 668 22.84 9.31 -15.38
CA LEU A 668 22.42 8.27 -16.31
C LEU A 668 21.09 7.74 -15.77
N ASN A 669 20.02 8.43 -16.10
CA ASN A 669 18.67 8.04 -15.72
C ASN A 669 17.75 8.36 -16.89
N PHE A 670 17.81 7.52 -17.91
CA PHE A 670 17.07 7.69 -19.14
C PHE A 670 15.98 6.64 -19.22
N ASP A 671 14.75 7.11 -19.35
CA ASP A 671 13.57 6.29 -19.57
C ASP A 671 13.00 6.76 -20.90
N PHE A 672 13.41 6.09 -21.99
CA PHE A 672 13.05 6.49 -23.34
C PHE A 672 11.64 6.02 -23.68
N GLY A 673 11.20 4.88 -23.12
CA GLY A 673 9.98 4.21 -23.56
C GLY A 673 10.01 3.99 -25.07
N ALA A 674 8.90 4.22 -25.75
CA ALA A 674 8.82 4.19 -27.21
C ALA A 674 9.33 5.49 -27.90
N GLY A 675 10.01 6.37 -27.15
CA GLY A 675 10.50 7.66 -27.61
C GLY A 675 11.93 7.62 -28.19
N THR A 676 12.35 8.71 -28.83
CA THR A 676 13.73 8.84 -29.34
C THR A 676 14.67 9.41 -28.28
N PRO A 677 16.00 9.24 -28.40
CA PRO A 677 16.94 9.88 -27.50
C PRO A 677 16.78 11.41 -27.40
N GLY A 678 16.44 12.05 -28.52
CA GLY A 678 16.21 13.50 -28.59
C GLY A 678 14.96 13.98 -27.85
N SER A 679 14.06 13.08 -27.47
CA SER A 679 12.86 13.41 -26.68
C SER A 679 13.10 13.37 -25.16
N VAL A 680 14.16 12.67 -24.72
CA VAL A 680 14.43 12.41 -23.30
C VAL A 680 15.69 13.12 -22.81
N ILE A 681 16.72 13.22 -23.64
CA ILE A 681 17.99 13.84 -23.28
C ILE A 681 17.96 15.32 -23.71
N ASP A 682 17.88 16.22 -22.73
CA ASP A 682 17.93 17.68 -22.92
C ASP A 682 19.37 18.16 -23.20
N GLU A 683 19.98 17.65 -24.26
CA GLU A 683 21.26 18.10 -24.82
C GLU A 683 21.00 18.51 -26.28
N PRO A 684 21.27 19.77 -26.67
CA PRO A 684 20.98 20.27 -28.02
C PRO A 684 21.48 19.35 -29.14
N LYS A 685 22.69 18.79 -29.03
CA LYS A 685 23.24 17.89 -30.05
C LYS A 685 22.46 16.57 -30.17
N VAL A 686 21.88 16.08 -29.08
CA VAL A 686 21.09 14.84 -29.07
C VAL A 686 19.69 15.10 -29.60
N ARG A 687 19.07 16.23 -29.20
CA ARG A 687 17.76 16.65 -29.72
C ARG A 687 17.76 16.81 -31.23
N ASP A 688 18.83 17.37 -31.77
CA ASP A 688 18.95 17.68 -33.20
C ASP A 688 19.61 16.53 -34.01
N SER A 689 19.81 15.36 -33.38
CA SER A 689 20.54 14.22 -33.97
C SER A 689 19.81 13.47 -35.08
N GLY A 690 18.47 13.45 -35.03
CA GLY A 690 17.65 12.61 -35.90
C GLY A 690 17.72 11.10 -35.62
N LEU A 691 18.24 10.67 -34.46
CA LEU A 691 18.22 9.26 -34.06
C LEU A 691 16.76 8.76 -33.91
N GLY A 692 16.52 7.54 -34.36
CA GLY A 692 15.24 6.84 -34.21
C GLY A 692 14.97 6.41 -32.78
N ALA A 693 13.78 5.83 -32.55
CA ALA A 693 13.41 5.22 -31.25
C ALA A 693 14.07 3.86 -31.04
N ASP A 694 14.51 3.21 -32.12
CA ASP A 694 15.09 1.87 -32.12
C ASP A 694 16.48 1.92 -32.79
N HIS A 695 17.28 0.85 -32.64
CA HIS A 695 18.58 0.67 -33.29
C HIS A 695 19.59 1.80 -33.01
N PHE A 696 19.76 2.11 -31.73
CA PHE A 696 20.78 3.05 -31.26
C PHE A 696 21.56 2.47 -30.09
N GLY A 697 22.70 3.07 -29.77
CA GLY A 697 23.54 2.60 -28.68
C GLY A 697 24.33 3.72 -28.04
N MET A 698 24.90 3.39 -26.88
CA MET A 698 25.62 4.33 -26.05
C MET A 698 26.87 3.70 -25.45
N ILE A 699 27.96 4.46 -25.44
CA ILE A 699 29.12 4.20 -24.61
C ILE A 699 29.23 5.33 -23.58
N ALA A 700 29.12 4.98 -22.30
CA ALA A 700 29.30 5.92 -21.20
C ALA A 700 30.62 5.61 -20.48
N LYS A 701 31.47 6.63 -20.32
CA LYS A 701 32.75 6.50 -19.62
C LYS A 701 32.86 7.50 -18.48
N ALA A 702 33.41 7.05 -17.36
CA ALA A 702 33.74 7.90 -16.24
C ALA A 702 34.96 7.36 -15.49
N ASN A 703 35.58 8.19 -14.66
CA ASN A 703 36.67 7.78 -13.78
C ASN A 703 36.48 8.35 -12.37
N PRO A 704 35.36 8.04 -11.70
CA PRO A 704 35.09 8.59 -10.39
C PRO A 704 36.06 8.04 -9.34
N THR A 705 36.38 8.88 -8.35
CA THR A 705 37.13 8.47 -7.17
C THR A 705 36.19 7.86 -6.14
N PHE A 706 36.44 6.61 -5.79
CA PHE A 706 35.76 5.93 -4.69
C PHE A 706 36.62 6.02 -3.42
N LEU A 707 35.97 6.00 -2.26
CA LEU A 707 36.65 5.73 -0.99
C LEU A 707 36.81 4.21 -0.78
N ALA A 708 37.55 3.81 0.26
CA ALA A 708 37.54 2.42 0.71
C ALA A 708 36.10 1.97 1.06
N GLY A 709 35.84 0.67 0.95
CA GLY A 709 34.53 0.07 1.24
C GLY A 709 33.98 -0.78 0.09
N LYS A 710 32.74 -1.24 0.26
CA LYS A 710 32.01 -2.01 -0.75
C LYS A 710 30.87 -1.18 -1.33
N TYR A 711 30.83 -1.10 -2.65
CA TYR A 711 29.85 -0.35 -3.42
C TYR A 711 29.19 -1.25 -4.45
N ALA A 712 27.91 -1.05 -4.73
CA ALA A 712 27.26 -1.65 -5.87
C ALA A 712 27.08 -0.62 -6.97
N ILE A 713 27.40 -1.03 -8.20
CA ILE A 713 26.98 -0.35 -9.42
C ILE A 713 25.75 -1.12 -9.89
N VAL A 714 24.60 -0.45 -9.91
CA VAL A 714 23.34 -1.02 -10.37
C VAL A 714 23.01 -0.36 -11.71
N ILE A 715 22.75 -1.20 -12.71
CA ILE A 715 22.40 -0.76 -14.06
C ILE A 715 21.04 -1.38 -14.38
N THR A 716 20.04 -0.54 -14.63
CA THR A 716 18.76 -1.00 -15.19
C THR A 716 18.76 -0.70 -16.67
N SER A 717 18.73 -1.74 -17.49
CA SER A 717 18.68 -1.63 -18.94
C SER A 717 17.74 -2.65 -19.56
N ASP A 718 17.22 -2.36 -20.74
CA ASP A 718 16.77 -3.37 -21.68
C ASP A 718 17.84 -3.64 -22.74
N ASP A 719 17.70 -4.76 -23.45
CA ASP A 719 18.66 -5.22 -24.45
C ASP A 719 20.13 -5.27 -23.95
N GLY A 720 21.12 -5.31 -24.84
CA GLY A 720 22.46 -5.72 -24.41
C GLY A 720 23.20 -4.67 -23.61
N ILE A 721 23.72 -5.07 -22.45
CA ILE A 721 24.54 -4.27 -21.55
C ILE A 721 25.88 -4.95 -21.25
N ARG A 722 26.95 -4.15 -21.18
CA ARG A 722 28.27 -4.58 -20.71
C ARG A 722 28.90 -3.50 -19.85
N LEU A 723 29.23 -3.86 -18.62
CA LEU A 723 29.98 -3.01 -17.69
C LEU A 723 31.44 -3.47 -17.62
N LYS A 724 32.34 -2.52 -17.84
CA LYS A 724 33.78 -2.65 -17.63
C LYS A 724 34.21 -1.78 -16.44
N VAL A 725 34.98 -2.39 -15.53
CA VAL A 725 35.61 -1.72 -14.39
C VAL A 725 37.11 -1.99 -14.44
N ASP A 726 37.92 -0.94 -14.32
CA ASP A 726 39.39 -1.01 -14.52
C ASP A 726 39.78 -1.68 -15.85
N GLY A 727 38.98 -1.45 -16.90
CA GLY A 727 39.17 -2.00 -18.24
C GLY A 727 38.81 -3.48 -18.40
N LYS A 728 38.30 -4.15 -17.35
CA LYS A 728 37.85 -5.56 -17.40
C LYS A 728 36.34 -5.63 -17.46
N VAL A 729 35.79 -6.49 -18.30
CA VAL A 729 34.36 -6.83 -18.28
C VAL A 729 34.04 -7.52 -16.96
N VAL A 730 33.13 -6.95 -16.18
CA VAL A 730 32.73 -7.47 -14.86
C VAL A 730 31.26 -7.88 -14.80
N LEU A 731 30.46 -7.42 -15.77
CA LEU A 731 29.06 -7.75 -15.95
C LEU A 731 28.75 -7.63 -17.44
N GLU A 732 28.11 -8.65 -17.99
CA GLU A 732 27.69 -8.72 -19.38
C GLU A 732 26.35 -9.46 -19.43
N HIS A 733 25.32 -8.76 -19.88
CA HIS A 733 24.01 -9.32 -20.18
C HIS A 733 23.70 -8.91 -21.62
N TRP A 734 24.28 -9.65 -22.57
CA TRP A 734 24.34 -9.29 -24.00
C TRP A 734 23.32 -10.08 -24.83
N ASP A 735 22.05 -10.00 -24.43
CA ASP A 735 20.90 -10.58 -25.14
C ASP A 735 19.75 -9.56 -25.21
N ARG A 736 18.67 -9.94 -25.89
CA ARG A 736 17.44 -9.15 -25.92
C ARG A 736 16.63 -9.42 -24.66
N HIS A 737 16.31 -8.39 -23.88
CA HIS A 737 15.53 -8.52 -22.65
C HIS A 737 14.75 -7.26 -22.32
N THR A 738 13.63 -7.42 -21.58
CA THR A 738 12.89 -6.29 -21.00
C THR A 738 13.67 -5.65 -19.86
N PRO A 739 13.40 -4.37 -19.48
CA PRO A 739 14.16 -3.65 -18.46
C PRO A 739 14.47 -4.49 -17.21
N THR A 740 15.75 -4.80 -17.02
CA THR A 740 16.27 -5.67 -15.96
C THR A 740 17.38 -4.93 -15.20
N ALA A 741 17.40 -5.10 -13.87
CA ALA A 741 18.41 -4.48 -13.02
C ALA A 741 19.57 -5.45 -12.74
N ASP A 742 20.73 -5.20 -13.35
CA ASP A 742 21.97 -5.91 -13.07
C ASP A 742 22.79 -5.20 -11.99
N ARG A 743 23.50 -6.00 -11.19
CA ARG A 743 24.21 -5.49 -10.01
C ARG A 743 25.61 -6.07 -9.91
N PHE A 744 26.62 -5.20 -9.92
CA PHE A 744 28.02 -5.55 -9.68
C PHE A 744 28.55 -4.91 -8.40
N VAL A 745 29.23 -5.67 -7.54
CA VAL A 745 29.84 -5.15 -6.29
C VAL A 745 31.34 -4.95 -6.48
N VAL A 746 31.79 -3.71 -6.34
CA VAL A 746 33.22 -3.35 -6.26
C VAL A 746 33.65 -3.24 -4.80
N THR A 747 34.79 -3.85 -4.47
CA THR A 747 35.41 -3.77 -3.14
C THR A 747 36.75 -3.05 -3.25
N LEU A 748 36.95 -2.04 -2.40
CA LEU A 748 38.15 -1.21 -2.41
C LEU A 748 38.75 -1.14 -1.01
N THR A 749 40.06 -1.31 -0.91
CA THR A 749 40.81 -1.25 0.36
C THR A 749 41.35 0.15 0.67
N GLU A 750 41.44 1.01 -0.34
CA GLU A 750 41.90 2.39 -0.22
C GLU A 750 41.17 3.29 -1.23
N PRO A 751 41.11 4.61 -0.99
CA PRO A 751 40.53 5.54 -1.94
C PRO A 751 41.32 5.59 -3.25
N ARG A 752 40.65 5.47 -4.40
CA ARG A 752 41.27 5.59 -5.73
C ARG A 752 40.26 5.93 -6.83
N PRO A 753 40.71 6.48 -7.97
CA PRO A 753 39.94 6.49 -9.20
C PRO A 753 39.64 5.07 -9.69
N VAL A 754 38.43 4.87 -10.19
CA VAL A 754 37.97 3.61 -10.78
C VAL A 754 37.43 3.92 -12.18
N PRO A 755 38.18 3.61 -13.25
CA PRO A 755 37.68 3.74 -14.61
C PRO A 755 36.48 2.82 -14.83
N ILE A 756 35.37 3.41 -15.25
CA ILE A 756 34.12 2.72 -15.59
C ILE A 756 33.81 3.01 -17.05
N GLU A 757 33.49 1.96 -17.80
CA GLU A 757 32.96 2.05 -19.16
C GLU A 757 31.74 1.14 -19.25
N ILE A 758 30.65 1.69 -19.78
CA ILE A 758 29.40 0.97 -19.99
C ILE A 758 29.10 1.03 -21.48
N GLU A 759 28.88 -0.13 -22.08
CA GLU A 759 28.40 -0.28 -23.45
C GLU A 759 26.95 -0.79 -23.38
N TRP A 760 26.04 -0.11 -24.08
CA TRP A 760 24.63 -0.45 -24.15
C TRP A 760 24.09 -0.25 -25.56
N PHE A 761 23.10 -1.03 -25.96
CA PHE A 761 22.33 -0.81 -27.18
C PHE A 761 20.85 -1.11 -26.99
N GLU A 762 20.04 -0.41 -27.79
CA GLU A 762 18.61 -0.63 -27.98
C GLU A 762 18.37 -1.22 -29.37
N LEU A 763 17.65 -2.34 -29.45
CA LEU A 763 17.23 -2.94 -30.71
C LEU A 763 15.84 -2.50 -31.10
N ASP A 764 14.86 -2.69 -30.23
CA ASP A 764 13.45 -2.39 -30.49
C ASP A 764 12.56 -2.34 -29.23
N GLY A 765 11.55 -1.46 -29.27
CA GLY A 765 10.49 -1.43 -28.28
C GLY A 765 10.64 -0.28 -27.28
N ASN A 766 10.61 -0.61 -25.99
CA ASN A 766 10.61 0.40 -24.92
C ASN A 766 11.98 0.49 -24.25
N ALA A 767 12.77 1.49 -24.62
CA ALA A 767 14.15 1.60 -24.14
C ALA A 767 14.28 2.21 -22.74
N THR A 768 15.15 1.63 -21.90
CA THR A 768 15.49 2.12 -20.56
C THR A 768 16.99 1.99 -20.33
N PHE A 769 17.63 3.02 -19.77
CA PHE A 769 19.01 2.95 -19.31
C PHE A 769 19.23 3.84 -18.08
N LYS A 770 19.44 3.22 -16.92
CA LYS A 770 19.61 3.90 -15.63
C LYS A 770 20.82 3.33 -14.89
N VAL A 771 21.62 4.19 -14.28
CA VAL A 771 22.78 3.81 -13.46
C VAL A 771 22.74 4.55 -12.14
N HIS A 772 22.79 3.81 -11.03
CA HIS A 772 22.99 4.37 -9.69
C HIS A 772 24.01 3.58 -8.90
N PHE A 773 24.49 4.21 -7.82
CA PHE A 773 25.45 3.62 -6.91
C PHE A 773 24.80 3.37 -5.56
N GLU A 774 25.08 2.21 -4.97
CA GLU A 774 24.67 1.88 -3.61
C GLU A 774 25.90 1.66 -2.74
N SER A 775 25.76 1.96 -1.45
CA SER A 775 26.72 1.52 -0.46
C SER A 775 26.29 0.19 0.17
N VAL A 776 27.17 -0.82 0.13
CA VAL A 776 26.89 -2.17 0.63
C VAL A 776 27.40 -2.33 2.06
N GLU A 777 28.70 -2.08 2.24
CA GLU A 777 29.37 -1.99 3.53
C GLU A 777 30.28 -0.76 3.46
N PRO A 778 29.76 0.43 3.79
CA PRO A 778 30.57 1.63 3.72
C PRO A 778 31.66 1.56 4.80
N ASP A 779 32.91 1.71 4.39
CA ASP A 779 33.95 2.11 5.33
C ASP A 779 33.79 3.62 5.54
N ILE A 780 33.12 4.00 6.63
CA ILE A 780 32.97 5.38 7.07
C ILE A 780 33.96 5.57 8.22
N PRO A 781 35.15 6.15 7.96
CA PRO A 781 36.19 6.26 8.97
C PRO A 781 35.70 6.96 10.23
N ASP A 782 36.00 6.38 11.38
CA ASP A 782 35.44 6.82 12.67
C ASP A 782 36.06 8.15 13.18
N MET A 783 35.18 9.01 13.71
CA MET A 783 35.35 10.15 14.64
C MET A 783 36.60 11.07 14.59
N GLY A 784 37.15 11.40 13.42
CA GLY A 784 38.23 12.41 13.31
C GLY A 784 37.82 13.82 12.85
N GLN A 785 36.88 13.91 11.91
CA GLN A 785 36.49 15.18 11.26
C GLN A 785 35.00 15.17 10.90
N SER A 786 34.12 15.50 11.85
CA SER A 786 32.73 15.83 11.51
C SER A 786 32.69 17.25 10.94
N LYS A 787 32.21 17.42 9.70
CA LYS A 787 31.80 18.75 9.22
C LYS A 787 30.49 19.10 9.92
N ARG A 788 30.51 20.10 10.81
CA ARG A 788 29.31 20.59 11.50
C ARG A 788 28.56 21.57 10.62
N SER A 789 27.23 21.48 10.56
CA SER A 789 26.42 22.51 9.90
C SER A 789 26.64 23.87 10.57
N THR A 790 26.93 24.92 9.80
CA THR A 790 26.82 26.30 10.29
C THR A 790 25.34 26.67 10.32
N ARG A 791 24.81 27.02 11.50
CA ARG A 791 23.42 27.49 11.65
C ARG A 791 23.19 28.68 10.72
N MET A 792 22.41 28.52 9.66
CA MET A 792 21.94 29.67 8.88
C MET A 792 20.87 30.36 9.73
N ASN A 793 21.15 31.60 10.15
CA ASN A 793 20.24 32.43 10.93
C ASN A 793 19.06 32.91 10.09
#